data_AF-A0A662WVW8-F1
#
_entry.id   AF-A0A662WVW8-F1
#
_cell.length_a   1.000
_cell.length_b   1.000
_cell.length_c   1.000
_cell.angle_alpha   90.00
_cell.angle_beta   90.00
_cell.angle_gamma   90.00
#
_symmetry.space_group_name_H-M   'P 1'
#
loop_
_entity.id
_entity.type
_entity.pdbx_description
1 polymer ?
#
loop_
_entity_poly.entity_id
_entity_poly.type
_entity_poly.pdbx_seq_one_letter_code
_entity_poly.pdbx_strand_id
1 'polypeptide(L)'
;MGGVARVTPHRETVKGVATSIGWPRPRKSGNRPGQQKKRITGPQLFNLVRRLVGVAAAFVYAGVGLQSTYITVDVLQGTAVGTQAFAGMEAELIAGYAGEGLIRDSPLVQAVLGGDTTPRNQTLFLESATATSFENCSSVELFDSGIYSDMFLRDGFLNLVATGSYNLSILHDLEFVLPVVDCSSPPLVHADPSLLRVFNLVRRKSDPQNVQIIAISLSIQDYRIDEQTRVGPTLLATLFGVSDMSASTVEQHFMLALDYPYTRDPVFNVYTLNGVSSNGFWEFSSIPRNATADPVLHVRTSRRRGFYLNAESEQSNIRNLFWTLELESPPHALSLWDWRGEPVILDSWAWVHGIHLIFAWQTLFSLGVLGLVVFRNLTAGKVWVGDAFASVSNGTLMLRGALVLASWHVNEYWTLVEFCISNANDISGTQRIPIHPELVHADMLVMFLSVIGLIGRITKERIDPAFALFLFEIIHTSRQSMMRSMSSVMKAIVDYSDVEYRAGIASVNSLQEEMSPMRLWTTDSISNIDFSFLLASFYPQFVLLFIVLVYVALRKLYHRVFPESVGAGTSGKSSADRSVNEKAALAQKGNLTNFELSTGAELEARYGLISDYKNYVFFKGLKFASADGVYCSGYVIANGKFLVASKDLLTIAIIKALRVRFTNVYVYDVDGSSVQRTARLVYPNTLAWQDLLFLNINVLA
;
A
#
# COMPACT_ATOMS: atom_id res chain seq x y z
N MET A 1 58.74 37.64 39.28
CA MET A 1 60.16 38.08 39.35
C MET A 1 60.81 37.56 38.08
N GLY A 2 60.98 38.38 37.04
CA GLY A 2 62.20 39.18 36.84
C GLY A 2 63.36 38.23 36.54
N GLY A 3 64.01 38.17 35.39
CA GLY A 3 64.13 39.06 34.25
C GLY A 3 65.53 38.81 33.65
N VAL A 4 65.73 39.30 32.43
CA VAL A 4 67.02 39.66 31.82
C VAL A 4 67.84 38.56 31.13
N ALA A 5 68.09 38.86 29.86
CA ALA A 5 68.88 38.16 28.88
C ALA A 5 70.40 38.27 29.11
N ARG A 6 71.15 37.30 28.58
CA ARG A 6 72.52 37.55 28.08
C ARG A 6 72.87 36.61 26.94
N VAL A 7 73.59 37.19 26.00
CA VAL A 7 73.80 36.82 24.60
C VAL A 7 75.26 36.36 24.43
N THR A 8 75.42 35.16 23.83
CA THR A 8 76.51 34.61 22.96
C THR A 8 77.99 34.70 23.41
N PRO A 9 79.01 34.12 22.72
CA PRO A 9 79.08 33.33 21.46
C PRO A 9 79.85 31.99 21.66
N HIS A 10 80.25 31.12 20.73
CA HIS A 10 80.56 31.13 19.29
C HIS A 10 80.70 29.66 18.85
N ARG A 11 80.15 29.21 17.70
CA ARG A 11 80.89 28.36 16.74
C ARG A 11 80.13 28.18 15.43
N GLU A 12 80.90 28.30 14.36
CA GLU A 12 80.51 28.27 12.96
C GLU A 12 79.88 26.93 12.54
N THR A 13 78.82 26.99 11.72
CA THR A 13 78.41 25.88 10.86
C THR A 13 78.04 26.37 9.46
N VAL A 14 78.50 25.56 8.51
CA VAL A 14 78.58 25.77 7.08
C VAL A 14 77.18 25.81 6.42
N LYS A 15 77.02 26.77 5.51
CA LYS A 15 75.88 26.95 4.60
C LYS A 15 75.84 25.84 3.55
N GLY A 16 74.65 25.33 3.22
CA GLY A 16 74.50 24.39 2.10
C GLY A 16 73.09 23.87 1.84
N VAL A 17 72.13 24.77 1.57
CA VAL A 17 70.96 24.64 0.67
C VAL A 17 70.16 23.32 0.68
N ALA A 18 69.01 23.35 1.36
CA ALA A 18 67.91 22.41 1.16
C ALA A 18 66.95 22.93 0.07
N THR A 19 66.73 22.13 -0.97
CA THR A 19 65.76 22.36 -2.05
C THR A 19 64.33 22.12 -1.58
N SER A 20 63.58 23.21 -1.38
CA SER A 20 62.13 23.18 -1.19
C SER A 20 61.41 23.00 -2.53
N ILE A 21 60.67 21.91 -2.69
CA ILE A 21 59.75 21.69 -3.82
C ILE A 21 58.54 22.61 -3.61
N GLY A 22 58.59 23.77 -4.27
CA GLY A 22 57.53 24.77 -4.26
C GLY A 22 56.36 24.36 -5.15
N TRP A 23 55.16 24.40 -4.58
CA TRP A 23 53.91 24.47 -5.31
C TRP A 23 53.89 25.74 -6.19
N PRO A 24 53.44 25.69 -7.45
CA PRO A 24 53.36 26.89 -8.27
C PRO A 24 52.30 27.84 -7.71
N ARG A 25 52.75 29.01 -7.24
CA ARG A 25 51.87 30.14 -6.92
C ARG A 25 51.07 30.53 -8.17
N PRO A 26 49.77 30.85 -8.05
CA PRO A 26 49.01 31.35 -9.19
C PRO A 26 49.57 32.70 -9.62
N ARG A 27 49.93 32.83 -10.90
CA ARG A 27 50.19 34.11 -11.56
C ARG A 27 48.96 34.99 -11.36
N LYS A 28 49.13 36.14 -10.70
CA LYS A 28 48.17 37.25 -10.71
C LYS A 28 47.88 37.61 -12.16
N SER A 29 46.70 37.24 -12.66
CA SER A 29 46.19 37.75 -13.92
C SER A 29 45.79 39.21 -13.72
N GLY A 30 46.27 40.08 -14.61
CA GLY A 30 45.87 41.47 -14.63
C GLY A 30 44.36 41.60 -14.80
N ASN A 31 43.78 42.53 -14.04
CA ASN A 31 42.40 42.97 -14.14
C ASN A 31 42.02 43.25 -15.60
N ARG A 32 41.12 42.44 -16.16
CA ARG A 32 40.24 42.86 -17.27
C ARG A 32 38.96 43.43 -16.66
N PRO A 33 38.49 44.61 -17.07
CA PRO A 33 37.32 45.23 -16.49
C PRO A 33 36.03 44.55 -16.97
N GLY A 34 35.11 44.31 -16.04
CA GLY A 34 33.68 44.21 -16.33
C GLY A 34 33.12 42.87 -16.83
N GLN A 35 33.16 41.81 -16.01
CA GLN A 35 32.07 40.81 -16.09
C GLN A 35 30.89 41.34 -15.27
N GLN A 36 29.96 42.03 -15.94
CA GLN A 36 28.62 42.22 -15.39
C GLN A 36 28.09 40.86 -14.97
N LYS A 37 27.69 40.71 -13.69
CA LYS A 37 26.89 39.55 -13.25
C LYS A 37 25.64 39.51 -14.15
N LYS A 38 25.61 38.59 -15.11
CA LYS A 38 24.43 38.38 -15.96
C LYS A 38 23.24 38.11 -15.04
N ARG A 39 22.27 39.02 -15.01
CA ARG A 39 21.00 38.81 -14.30
C ARG A 39 20.31 37.60 -14.91
N ILE A 40 19.91 36.64 -14.07
CA ILE A 40 19.09 35.50 -14.47
C ILE A 40 17.77 36.07 -14.97
N THR A 41 17.39 35.75 -16.20
CA THR A 41 16.10 36.19 -16.75
C THR A 41 14.96 35.35 -16.19
N GLY A 42 13.74 35.90 -16.09
CA GLY A 42 12.57 35.15 -15.59
C GLY A 42 12.38 33.76 -16.22
N PRO A 43 12.51 33.61 -17.56
CA PRO A 43 12.44 32.30 -18.22
C PRO A 43 13.58 31.34 -17.85
N GLN A 44 14.77 31.84 -17.51
CA GLN A 44 15.88 31.00 -17.04
C GLN A 44 15.64 30.51 -15.62
N LEU A 45 15.08 31.38 -14.76
CA LEU A 45 14.69 31.00 -13.40
C LEU A 45 13.57 29.95 -13.41
N PHE A 46 12.53 30.15 -14.24
CA PHE A 46 11.44 29.18 -14.40
C PHE A 46 11.94 27.81 -14.86
N ASN A 47 12.82 27.77 -15.86
CA ASN A 47 13.41 26.51 -16.33
C ASN A 47 14.26 25.83 -15.25
N LEU A 48 15.02 26.60 -14.47
CA LEU A 48 15.80 26.07 -13.35
C LEU A 48 14.88 25.44 -12.30
N VAL A 49 13.79 26.13 -11.92
CA VAL A 49 12.79 25.60 -10.98
C VAL A 49 12.19 24.30 -11.52
N ARG A 50 11.75 24.27 -12.79
CA ARG A 50 11.23 23.05 -13.43
C ARG A 50 12.21 21.88 -13.35
N ARG A 51 13.50 22.13 -13.57
CA ARG A 51 14.55 21.10 -13.46
C ARG A 51 14.72 20.59 -12.03
N LEU A 52 14.68 21.48 -11.04
CA LEU A 52 14.73 21.09 -9.63
C LEU A 52 13.51 20.24 -9.23
N VAL A 53 12.33 20.57 -9.75
CA VAL A 53 11.12 19.73 -9.57
C VAL A 53 11.31 18.36 -10.22
N GLY A 54 11.93 18.27 -11.41
CA GLY A 54 12.29 16.99 -12.03
C GLY A 54 13.24 16.14 -11.18
N VAL A 55 14.21 16.77 -10.51
CA VAL A 55 15.11 16.08 -9.55
C VAL A 55 14.34 15.60 -8.33
N ALA A 56 13.46 16.43 -7.76
CA ALA A 56 12.61 16.03 -6.65
C ALA A 56 11.69 14.85 -7.03
N ALA A 57 11.09 14.88 -8.21
CA ALA A 57 10.26 13.81 -8.74
C ALA A 57 11.04 12.49 -8.89
N ALA A 58 12.29 12.53 -9.33
CA ALA A 58 13.16 11.36 -9.38
C ALA A 58 13.52 10.81 -8.00
N PHE A 59 13.71 11.66 -6.99
CA PHE A 59 13.88 11.22 -5.60
C PHE A 59 12.61 10.57 -5.05
N VAL A 60 11.42 11.13 -5.34
CA VAL A 60 10.13 10.50 -4.96
C VAL A 60 10.01 9.12 -5.59
N TYR A 61 10.25 9.00 -6.90
CA TYR A 61 10.21 7.71 -7.60
C TYR A 61 11.18 6.68 -7.00
N ALA A 62 12.41 7.09 -6.66
CA ALA A 62 13.36 6.20 -5.97
C ALA A 62 12.90 5.84 -4.54
N GLY A 63 12.32 6.80 -3.82
CA GLY A 63 11.77 6.61 -2.48
C GLY A 63 10.64 5.58 -2.46
N VAL A 64 9.69 5.68 -3.41
CA VAL A 64 8.61 4.70 -3.59
C VAL A 64 9.18 3.29 -3.79
N GLY A 65 10.20 3.13 -4.64
CA GLY A 65 10.82 1.82 -4.85
C GLY A 65 11.54 1.25 -3.62
N LEU A 66 12.22 2.10 -2.84
CA LEU A 66 12.84 1.68 -1.58
C LEU A 66 11.80 1.32 -0.52
N GLN A 67 10.72 2.10 -0.42
CA GLN A 67 9.63 1.83 0.52
C GLN A 67 8.91 0.53 0.17
N SER A 68 8.59 0.31 -1.10
CA SER A 68 8.05 -0.97 -1.58
C SER A 68 8.96 -2.14 -1.22
N THR A 69 10.28 -2.00 -1.38
CA THR A 69 11.25 -3.05 -0.99
C THR A 69 11.23 -3.32 0.52
N TYR A 70 11.19 -2.28 1.35
CA TYR A 70 11.09 -2.43 2.80
C TYR A 70 9.84 -3.22 3.19
N ILE A 71 8.70 -2.86 2.60
CA ILE A 71 7.42 -3.54 2.83
C ILE A 71 7.42 -4.96 2.27
N THR A 72 8.09 -5.23 1.15
CA THR A 72 8.29 -6.61 0.67
C THR A 72 8.99 -7.48 1.72
N VAL A 73 10.01 -6.96 2.40
CA VAL A 73 10.69 -7.69 3.47
C VAL A 73 9.76 -7.91 4.66
N ASP A 74 8.95 -6.91 5.02
CA ASP A 74 7.98 -6.97 6.12
C ASP A 74 6.91 -8.06 5.87
N VAL A 75 6.33 -8.09 4.67
CA VAL A 75 5.35 -9.10 4.26
C VAL A 75 5.95 -10.51 4.26
N LEU A 76 7.18 -10.66 3.74
CA LEU A 76 7.87 -11.97 3.75
C LEU A 76 8.24 -12.45 5.16
N GLN A 77 8.39 -11.54 6.12
CA GLN A 77 8.60 -11.88 7.52
C GLN A 77 7.29 -12.24 8.25
N GLY A 78 6.14 -11.96 7.64
CA GLY A 78 4.83 -12.15 8.27
C GLY A 78 4.66 -11.25 9.50
N THR A 79 5.21 -10.04 9.47
CA THR A 79 5.12 -9.10 10.59
C THR A 79 3.66 -8.82 10.92
N ALA A 80 3.33 -8.85 12.22
CA ALA A 80 1.97 -8.58 12.67
C ALA A 80 1.57 -7.13 12.38
N VAL A 81 0.41 -6.96 11.72
CA VAL A 81 -0.20 -5.64 11.45
C VAL A 81 -0.68 -4.98 12.75
N GLY A 82 -1.00 -5.80 13.76
CA GLY A 82 -1.47 -5.39 15.09
C GLY A 82 -2.99 -5.27 15.19
N THR A 83 -3.46 -5.20 16.44
CA THR A 83 -4.89 -5.21 16.77
C THR A 83 -5.62 -4.03 16.14
N GLN A 84 -6.73 -4.30 15.46
CA GLN A 84 -7.63 -3.28 14.92
C GLN A 84 -9.03 -3.41 15.51
N ALA A 85 -9.70 -2.26 15.66
CA ALA A 85 -11.14 -2.22 15.92
C ALA A 85 -11.89 -2.36 14.60
N PHE A 86 -12.80 -3.33 14.50
CA PHE A 86 -13.51 -3.64 13.25
C PHE A 86 -14.96 -3.15 13.23
N ALA A 87 -15.62 -3.05 14.39
CA ALA A 87 -16.81 -2.25 14.67
C ALA A 87 -17.35 -2.64 16.06
N GLY A 88 -17.93 -1.68 16.79
CA GLY A 88 -18.80 -1.99 17.93
C GLY A 88 -20.21 -2.26 17.41
N MET A 89 -20.81 -3.40 17.80
CA MET A 89 -22.21 -3.68 17.55
C MET A 89 -23.04 -3.27 18.77
N GLU A 90 -23.95 -2.32 18.61
CA GLU A 90 -24.78 -1.79 19.69
C GLU A 90 -26.23 -2.26 19.55
N ALA A 91 -26.76 -2.85 20.62
CA ALA A 91 -28.19 -3.10 20.80
C ALA A 91 -28.78 -1.95 21.61
N GLU A 92 -29.56 -1.09 20.94
CA GLU A 92 -29.96 0.23 21.43
C GLU A 92 -31.13 0.19 22.42
N LEU A 93 -31.93 -0.89 22.44
CA LEU A 93 -33.20 -0.91 23.15
C LEU A 93 -33.11 -1.61 24.52
N ILE A 94 -32.40 -2.74 24.59
CA ILE A 94 -32.42 -3.63 25.76
C ILE A 94 -32.05 -2.93 27.06
N ALA A 95 -31.05 -2.04 27.04
CA ALA A 95 -30.62 -1.32 28.24
C ALA A 95 -31.72 -0.38 28.77
N GLY A 96 -32.43 0.31 27.87
CA GLY A 96 -33.57 1.16 28.24
C GLY A 96 -34.74 0.36 28.83
N TYR A 97 -35.03 -0.81 28.26
CA TYR A 97 -36.06 -1.72 28.79
C TYR A 97 -35.67 -2.38 30.12
N ALA A 98 -34.37 -2.63 30.35
CA ALA A 98 -33.85 -3.15 31.61
C ALA A 98 -33.84 -2.10 32.74
N GLY A 99 -33.89 -0.80 32.41
CA GLY A 99 -33.95 0.29 33.38
C GLY A 99 -32.62 0.56 34.08
N GLU A 100 -32.66 1.29 35.21
CA GLU A 100 -31.47 1.75 35.93
C GLU A 100 -31.20 1.00 37.26
N GLY A 101 -32.10 0.11 37.68
CA GLY A 101 -32.01 -0.60 38.96
C GLY A 101 -32.34 -2.09 38.83
N LEU A 102 -33.12 -2.62 39.77
CA LEU A 102 -33.52 -4.03 39.76
C LEU A 102 -34.33 -4.38 38.51
N ILE A 103 -34.00 -5.50 37.86
CA ILE A 103 -34.74 -5.98 36.67
C ILE A 103 -36.22 -6.22 36.99
N ARG A 104 -36.57 -6.60 38.22
CA ARG A 104 -37.96 -6.76 38.65
C ARG A 104 -38.79 -5.48 38.49
N ASP A 105 -38.17 -4.32 38.69
CA ASP A 105 -38.82 -3.01 38.64
C ASP A 105 -38.65 -2.32 37.28
N SER A 106 -37.98 -2.98 36.34
CA SER A 106 -37.70 -2.47 35.01
C SER A 106 -38.96 -2.24 34.16
N PRO A 107 -38.92 -1.32 33.18
CA PRO A 107 -39.98 -1.18 32.17
C PRO A 107 -40.34 -2.49 31.47
N LEU A 108 -39.35 -3.36 31.19
CA LEU A 108 -39.56 -4.67 30.60
C LEU A 108 -40.53 -5.52 31.44
N VAL A 109 -40.36 -5.56 32.76
CA VAL A 109 -41.20 -6.40 33.63
C VAL A 109 -42.51 -5.69 33.96
N GLN A 110 -42.46 -4.43 34.36
CA GLN A 110 -43.62 -3.71 34.89
C GLN A 110 -44.56 -3.20 33.79
N ALA A 111 -44.02 -2.58 32.74
CA ALA A 111 -44.82 -1.95 31.70
C ALA A 111 -45.17 -2.93 30.57
N VAL A 112 -44.20 -3.72 30.09
CA VAL A 112 -44.44 -4.64 28.95
C VAL A 112 -45.15 -5.92 29.39
N LEU A 113 -44.68 -6.55 30.47
CA LEU A 113 -45.26 -7.82 30.97
C LEU A 113 -46.37 -7.62 32.01
N GLY A 114 -46.65 -6.38 32.44
CA GLY A 114 -47.66 -6.08 33.44
C GLY A 114 -47.34 -6.64 34.84
N GLY A 115 -46.05 -6.81 35.15
CA GLY A 115 -45.56 -7.39 36.41
C GLY A 115 -45.64 -8.92 36.47
N ASP A 116 -46.14 -9.58 35.43
CA ASP A 116 -46.27 -11.04 35.36
C ASP A 116 -45.01 -11.70 34.77
N THR A 117 -44.38 -12.55 35.58
CA THR A 117 -43.18 -13.32 35.23
C THR A 117 -43.45 -14.82 35.17
N THR A 118 -44.70 -15.25 34.99
CA THR A 118 -45.00 -16.65 34.72
C THR A 118 -44.35 -17.10 33.40
N PRO A 119 -43.84 -18.35 33.31
CA PRO A 119 -43.29 -18.87 32.07
C PRO A 119 -44.28 -18.81 30.90
N ARG A 120 -43.79 -18.36 29.74
CA ARG A 120 -44.56 -18.21 28.49
C ARG A 120 -43.86 -18.93 27.37
N ASN A 121 -44.61 -19.42 26.38
CA ASN A 121 -44.10 -20.08 25.17
C ASN A 121 -44.11 -19.10 23.98
N GLN A 122 -43.51 -17.93 24.17
CA GLN A 122 -43.44 -16.86 23.17
C GLN A 122 -42.12 -16.09 23.34
N THR A 123 -41.60 -15.56 22.24
CA THR A 123 -40.47 -14.60 22.22
C THR A 123 -41.00 -13.18 22.25
N LEU A 124 -40.38 -12.31 23.04
CA LEU A 124 -40.64 -10.88 23.02
C LEU A 124 -39.62 -10.16 22.14
N PHE A 125 -40.12 -9.39 21.17
CA PHE A 125 -39.31 -8.57 20.27
C PHE A 125 -39.45 -7.10 20.66
N LEU A 126 -38.33 -6.43 20.94
CA LEU A 126 -38.27 -5.00 21.24
C LEU A 126 -38.12 -4.25 19.90
N GLU A 127 -39.20 -3.65 19.39
CA GLU A 127 -39.20 -3.01 18.06
C GLU A 127 -38.75 -1.55 18.11
N SER A 128 -39.06 -0.86 19.21
CA SER A 128 -38.61 0.52 19.48
C SER A 128 -38.61 0.77 20.99
N ALA A 129 -38.24 1.98 21.42
CA ALA A 129 -38.25 2.38 22.82
C ALA A 129 -39.63 2.27 23.51
N THR A 130 -40.73 2.17 22.74
CA THR A 130 -42.10 2.11 23.28
C THR A 130 -42.98 1.02 22.66
N ALA A 131 -42.49 0.28 21.67
CA ALA A 131 -43.27 -0.74 20.97
C ALA A 131 -42.57 -2.10 21.04
N THR A 132 -43.38 -3.14 21.25
CA THR A 132 -42.93 -4.53 21.35
C THR A 132 -43.88 -5.45 20.60
N SER A 133 -43.37 -6.57 20.10
CA SER A 133 -44.12 -7.59 19.37
C SER A 133 -43.85 -8.98 19.95
N PHE A 134 -44.79 -9.91 19.77
CA PHE A 134 -44.59 -11.34 20.07
C PHE A 134 -44.50 -12.19 18.80
N GLU A 135 -44.53 -11.56 17.62
CA GLU A 135 -44.52 -12.26 16.33
C GLU A 135 -43.14 -12.20 15.67
N ASN A 136 -42.58 -11.00 15.49
CA ASN A 136 -41.30 -10.75 14.84
C ASN A 136 -40.80 -9.31 15.07
N CYS A 137 -39.65 -8.98 14.47
CA CYS A 137 -39.19 -7.60 14.28
C CYS A 137 -39.70 -7.05 12.94
N SER A 138 -40.85 -6.37 12.93
CA SER A 138 -41.53 -5.99 11.68
C SER A 138 -40.77 -4.95 10.83
N SER A 139 -39.90 -4.15 11.47
CA SER A 139 -39.08 -3.14 10.81
C SER A 139 -37.82 -3.69 10.15
N VAL A 140 -37.53 -4.98 10.29
CA VAL A 140 -36.28 -5.60 9.81
C VAL A 140 -36.56 -6.40 8.55
N GLU A 141 -36.06 -5.91 7.42
CA GLU A 141 -36.33 -6.48 6.09
C GLU A 141 -35.81 -7.92 5.93
N LEU A 142 -34.64 -8.22 6.50
CA LEU A 142 -33.97 -9.52 6.36
C LEU A 142 -34.14 -10.42 7.61
N PHE A 143 -35.27 -10.30 8.31
CA PHE A 143 -35.53 -11.08 9.53
C PHE A 143 -35.53 -12.60 9.27
N ASP A 144 -34.66 -13.33 9.97
CA ASP A 144 -34.59 -14.78 9.90
C ASP A 144 -35.44 -15.42 11.00
N SER A 145 -36.62 -15.93 10.63
CA SER A 145 -37.53 -16.57 11.57
C SER A 145 -37.04 -17.93 12.07
N GLY A 146 -36.06 -18.56 11.43
CA GLY A 146 -35.43 -19.79 11.91
C GLY A 146 -34.57 -19.51 13.15
N ILE A 147 -33.64 -18.55 13.04
CA ILE A 147 -32.71 -18.16 14.11
C ILE A 147 -33.45 -17.51 15.29
N TYR A 148 -34.50 -16.72 15.02
CA TYR A 148 -35.20 -15.95 16.06
C TYR A 148 -36.54 -16.56 16.49
N SER A 149 -36.82 -17.83 16.14
CA SER A 149 -38.02 -18.54 16.60
C SER A 149 -38.00 -18.81 18.11
N ASP A 150 -39.17 -18.80 18.76
CA ASP A 150 -39.29 -19.18 20.19
C ASP A 150 -38.73 -20.57 20.44
N MET A 151 -39.01 -21.54 19.56
CA MET A 151 -38.51 -22.91 19.67
C MET A 151 -36.99 -22.94 19.71
N PHE A 152 -36.30 -22.31 18.75
CA PHE A 152 -34.85 -22.33 18.69
C PHE A 152 -34.21 -21.61 19.89
N LEU A 153 -34.70 -20.41 20.23
CA LEU A 153 -34.14 -19.62 21.34
C LEU A 153 -34.36 -20.29 22.70
N ARG A 154 -35.57 -20.82 22.93
CA ARG A 154 -35.94 -21.52 24.17
C ARG A 154 -35.19 -22.83 24.33
N ASP A 155 -35.20 -23.68 23.30
CA ASP A 155 -34.54 -24.99 23.37
C ASP A 155 -33.02 -24.80 23.49
N GLY A 156 -32.45 -23.81 22.78
CA GLY A 156 -31.05 -23.43 22.91
C GLY A 156 -30.69 -23.01 24.34
N PHE A 157 -31.49 -22.13 24.95
CA PHE A 157 -31.27 -21.68 26.33
C PHE A 157 -31.42 -22.84 27.34
N LEU A 158 -32.47 -23.64 27.23
CA LEU A 158 -32.72 -24.77 28.14
C LEU A 158 -31.63 -25.84 28.03
N ASN A 159 -31.16 -26.14 26.81
CA ASN A 159 -30.03 -27.05 26.61
C ASN A 159 -28.74 -26.49 27.21
N LEU A 160 -28.47 -25.18 27.05
CA LEU A 160 -27.32 -24.52 27.69
C LEU A 160 -27.40 -24.61 29.22
N VAL A 161 -28.57 -24.40 29.83
CA VAL A 161 -28.78 -24.57 31.28
C VAL A 161 -28.53 -26.02 31.71
N ALA A 162 -29.11 -26.99 30.99
CA ALA A 162 -28.96 -28.40 31.29
C ALA A 162 -27.50 -28.87 31.21
N THR A 163 -26.75 -28.34 30.25
CA THR A 163 -25.35 -28.72 30.02
C THR A 163 -24.36 -27.89 30.83
N GLY A 164 -24.64 -26.63 31.19
CA GLY A 164 -23.70 -25.74 31.90
C GLY A 164 -23.80 -25.74 33.43
N SER A 165 -24.94 -26.15 33.98
CA SER A 165 -25.21 -26.12 35.43
C SER A 165 -24.36 -27.07 36.28
N TYR A 166 -23.41 -27.82 35.71
CA TYR A 166 -22.47 -28.58 36.54
C TYR A 166 -21.37 -27.68 37.16
N ASN A 167 -21.16 -26.48 36.61
CA ASN A 167 -20.11 -25.57 37.06
C ASN A 167 -20.57 -24.10 37.18
N LEU A 168 -21.56 -23.68 36.40
CA LEU A 168 -22.02 -22.30 36.38
C LEU A 168 -23.17 -22.06 37.37
N SER A 169 -22.84 -21.52 38.55
CA SER A 169 -23.78 -21.19 39.64
C SER A 169 -24.97 -20.33 39.18
N ILE A 170 -24.71 -19.40 38.26
CA ILE A 170 -25.71 -18.48 37.68
C ILE A 170 -26.86 -19.19 36.95
N LEU A 171 -26.63 -20.43 36.49
CA LEU A 171 -27.62 -21.26 35.79
C LEU A 171 -28.43 -22.16 36.73
N HIS A 172 -28.13 -22.18 38.03
CA HIS A 172 -28.88 -22.96 39.01
C HIS A 172 -30.17 -22.26 39.43
N ASP A 173 -31.15 -23.08 39.84
CA ASP A 173 -32.41 -22.61 40.43
C ASP A 173 -33.21 -21.66 39.52
N LEU A 174 -33.01 -21.72 38.21
CA LEU A 174 -33.70 -20.86 37.25
C LEU A 174 -35.02 -21.46 36.79
N GLU A 175 -36.03 -20.61 36.68
CA GLU A 175 -37.25 -20.80 35.92
C GLU A 175 -37.24 -19.83 34.73
N PHE A 176 -37.31 -20.37 33.51
CA PHE A 176 -37.26 -19.58 32.28
C PHE A 176 -38.61 -18.90 32.02
N VAL A 177 -38.60 -17.57 31.92
CA VAL A 177 -39.83 -16.79 31.69
C VAL A 177 -40.10 -16.70 30.18
N LEU A 178 -39.22 -16.01 29.45
CA LEU A 178 -39.26 -15.89 27.99
C LEU A 178 -37.94 -15.32 27.42
N PRO A 179 -37.61 -15.61 26.14
CA PRO A 179 -36.51 -14.95 25.45
C PRO A 179 -36.94 -13.55 24.97
N VAL A 180 -36.03 -12.59 25.09
CA VAL A 180 -36.18 -11.21 24.62
C VAL A 180 -35.15 -10.93 23.54
N VAL A 181 -35.61 -10.40 22.41
CA VAL A 181 -34.80 -10.05 21.25
C VAL A 181 -34.86 -8.55 21.05
N ASP A 182 -33.69 -7.92 20.97
CA ASP A 182 -33.58 -6.50 20.60
C ASP A 182 -33.55 -6.38 19.06
N CYS A 183 -34.58 -5.78 18.47
CA CYS A 183 -34.69 -5.65 17.01
C CYS A 183 -33.69 -4.65 16.41
N SER A 184 -33.00 -3.85 17.24
CA SER A 184 -31.91 -2.98 16.79
C SER A 184 -30.56 -3.70 16.70
N SER A 185 -30.46 -4.94 17.19
CA SER A 185 -29.21 -5.70 17.24
C SER A 185 -28.60 -5.90 15.84
N PRO A 186 -27.35 -5.47 15.59
CA PRO A 186 -26.74 -5.51 14.25
C PRO A 186 -26.68 -6.90 13.59
N PRO A 187 -26.42 -8.02 14.30
CA PRO A 187 -26.54 -9.36 13.72
C PRO A 187 -27.90 -9.64 13.09
N LEU A 188 -28.99 -9.14 13.70
CA LEU A 188 -30.35 -9.29 13.20
C LEU A 188 -30.59 -8.36 12.00
N VAL A 189 -30.20 -7.09 12.12
CA VAL A 189 -30.41 -6.07 11.06
C VAL A 189 -29.65 -6.42 9.77
N HIS A 190 -28.44 -6.95 9.89
CA HIS A 190 -27.60 -7.33 8.75
C HIS A 190 -27.81 -8.78 8.28
N ALA A 191 -28.72 -9.53 8.92
CA ALA A 191 -28.95 -10.95 8.69
C ALA A 191 -27.65 -11.76 8.70
N ASP A 192 -26.86 -11.60 9.76
CA ASP A 192 -25.64 -12.36 10.01
C ASP A 192 -26.01 -13.75 10.54
N PRO A 193 -25.80 -14.83 9.77
CA PRO A 193 -26.22 -16.16 10.19
C PRO A 193 -25.27 -16.79 11.23
N SER A 194 -24.14 -16.14 11.52
CA SER A 194 -23.09 -16.66 12.39
C SER A 194 -23.12 -16.07 13.80
N LEU A 195 -23.93 -15.04 14.04
CA LEU A 195 -24.02 -14.31 15.29
C LEU A 195 -25.46 -14.23 15.78
N LEU A 196 -25.65 -14.40 17.08
CA LEU A 196 -26.96 -14.23 17.73
C LEU A 196 -26.74 -13.63 19.11
N ARG A 197 -27.50 -12.60 19.46
CA ARG A 197 -27.55 -12.06 20.83
C ARG A 197 -28.99 -12.12 21.32
N VAL A 198 -29.20 -12.76 22.46
CA VAL A 198 -30.52 -12.97 23.06
C VAL A 198 -30.47 -12.70 24.55
N PHE A 199 -31.54 -12.12 25.09
CA PHE A 199 -31.65 -11.75 26.49
C PHE A 199 -32.74 -12.60 27.14
N ASN A 200 -32.35 -13.56 27.96
CA ASN A 200 -33.28 -14.52 28.55
C ASN A 200 -33.78 -13.99 29.89
N LEU A 201 -35.07 -13.64 29.97
CA LEU A 201 -35.69 -13.27 31.24
C LEU A 201 -35.93 -14.53 32.06
N VAL A 202 -35.39 -14.56 33.27
CA VAL A 202 -35.53 -15.70 34.19
C VAL A 202 -35.89 -15.20 35.58
N ARG A 203 -36.43 -16.10 36.39
CA ARG A 203 -36.61 -15.88 37.83
C ARG A 203 -36.08 -17.07 38.62
N ARG A 204 -35.84 -16.89 39.91
CA ARG A 204 -35.48 -18.04 40.76
C ARG A 204 -36.71 -18.89 41.07
N LYS A 205 -36.54 -20.22 41.09
CA LYS A 205 -37.59 -21.15 41.54
C LYS A 205 -37.83 -21.01 43.04
N SER A 206 -36.77 -20.78 43.81
CA SER A 206 -36.86 -20.56 45.27
C SER A 206 -37.47 -19.21 45.65
N ASP A 207 -37.28 -18.18 44.82
CA ASP A 207 -37.82 -16.83 45.02
C ASP A 207 -38.25 -16.20 43.68
N PRO A 208 -39.54 -16.31 43.32
CA PRO A 208 -40.07 -15.75 42.08
C PRO A 208 -40.00 -14.22 41.98
N GLN A 209 -39.72 -13.48 43.07
CA GLN A 209 -39.49 -12.03 43.00
C GLN A 209 -38.08 -11.68 42.54
N ASN A 210 -37.14 -12.61 42.67
CA ASN A 210 -35.79 -12.45 42.15
C ASN A 210 -35.77 -12.73 40.64
N VAL A 211 -35.93 -11.66 39.87
CA VAL A 211 -35.95 -11.67 38.41
C VAL A 211 -34.61 -11.13 37.90
N GLN A 212 -34.07 -11.78 36.87
CA GLN A 212 -32.80 -11.39 36.26
C GLN A 212 -32.83 -11.66 34.75
N ILE A 213 -31.96 -10.96 34.02
CA ILE A 213 -31.70 -11.22 32.60
C ILE A 213 -30.43 -12.05 32.51
N ILE A 214 -30.48 -13.19 31.85
CA ILE A 214 -29.30 -13.93 31.40
C ILE A 214 -29.06 -13.58 29.93
N ALA A 215 -28.11 -12.69 29.70
CA ALA A 215 -27.71 -12.30 28.36
C ALA A 215 -26.77 -13.34 27.77
N ILE A 216 -27.01 -13.73 26.52
CA ILE A 216 -26.17 -14.70 25.81
C ILE A 216 -25.79 -14.13 24.45
N SER A 217 -24.48 -14.05 24.22
CA SER A 217 -23.87 -13.74 22.94
C SER A 217 -23.32 -15.03 22.34
N LEU A 218 -23.89 -15.44 21.22
CA LEU A 218 -23.58 -16.64 20.46
C LEU A 218 -22.81 -16.28 19.19
N SER A 219 -21.71 -16.98 18.95
CA SER A 219 -20.89 -16.82 17.74
C SER A 219 -20.45 -18.17 17.21
N ILE A 220 -20.73 -18.45 15.94
CA ILE A 220 -20.13 -19.57 15.21
C ILE A 220 -18.72 -19.17 14.80
N GLN A 221 -17.74 -19.93 15.27
CA GLN A 221 -16.31 -19.64 15.11
C GLN A 221 -15.55 -20.86 14.60
N ASP A 222 -14.39 -20.63 13.99
CA ASP A 222 -13.42 -21.70 13.77
C ASP A 222 -12.73 -22.03 15.09
N TYR A 223 -12.55 -23.32 15.38
CA TYR A 223 -11.74 -23.81 16.50
C TYR A 223 -10.54 -24.63 16.06
N ARG A 224 -9.53 -24.66 16.91
CA ARG A 224 -8.35 -25.52 16.80
C ARG A 224 -7.99 -26.12 18.15
N ILE A 225 -7.67 -27.42 18.15
CA ILE A 225 -7.10 -28.17 19.27
C ILE A 225 -5.81 -28.77 18.77
N ASP A 226 -4.70 -28.08 19.03
CA ASP A 226 -3.40 -28.40 18.43
C ASP A 226 -2.87 -29.75 18.92
N GLU A 227 -3.12 -30.10 20.19
CA GLU A 227 -2.71 -31.38 20.79
C GLU A 227 -3.35 -32.60 20.11
N GLN A 228 -4.47 -32.40 19.43
CA GLN A 228 -5.23 -33.44 18.74
C GLN A 228 -5.22 -33.25 17.21
N THR A 229 -4.57 -32.20 16.69
CA THR A 229 -4.65 -31.82 15.27
C THR A 229 -6.10 -31.71 14.78
N ARG A 230 -7.00 -31.22 15.66
CA ARG A 230 -8.44 -31.17 15.39
C ARG A 230 -8.85 -29.73 15.09
N VAL A 231 -9.57 -29.54 13.99
CA VAL A 231 -10.09 -28.25 13.55
C VAL A 231 -11.55 -28.41 13.11
N GLY A 232 -12.33 -27.34 13.22
CA GLY A 232 -13.73 -27.35 12.79
C GLY A 232 -14.47 -26.11 13.27
N PRO A 233 -15.79 -26.05 13.10
CA PRO A 233 -16.61 -24.97 13.64
C PRO A 233 -17.00 -25.24 15.10
N THR A 234 -17.25 -24.20 15.86
CA THR A 234 -17.81 -24.28 17.21
C THR A 234 -18.81 -23.16 17.43
N LEU A 235 -19.84 -23.44 18.22
CA LEU A 235 -20.67 -22.41 18.83
C LEU A 235 -20.03 -21.95 20.14
N LEU A 236 -19.57 -20.71 20.15
CA LEU A 236 -19.13 -20.03 21.34
C LEU A 236 -20.29 -19.25 21.96
N ALA A 237 -20.60 -19.57 23.21
CA ALA A 237 -21.55 -18.84 24.03
C ALA A 237 -20.80 -18.09 25.13
N THR A 238 -20.94 -16.77 25.13
CA THR A 238 -20.58 -15.92 26.26
C THR A 238 -21.86 -15.49 26.96
N LEU A 239 -21.93 -15.72 28.27
CA LEU A 239 -23.11 -15.41 29.06
C LEU A 239 -22.77 -14.68 30.35
N PHE A 240 -23.66 -13.79 30.76
CA PHE A 240 -23.61 -13.09 32.04
C PHE A 240 -25.04 -12.81 32.52
N GLY A 241 -25.19 -12.63 33.83
CA GLY A 241 -26.48 -12.34 34.44
C GLY A 241 -26.54 -10.95 35.03
N VAL A 242 -27.69 -10.31 34.86
CA VAL A 242 -27.96 -8.98 35.40
C VAL A 242 -29.25 -9.06 36.21
N SER A 243 -29.15 -8.83 37.51
CA SER A 243 -30.31 -8.66 38.41
C SER A 243 -30.53 -7.19 38.79
N ASP A 244 -29.46 -6.39 38.75
CA ASP A 244 -29.45 -4.96 39.06
C ASP A 244 -28.56 -4.22 38.05
N MET A 245 -29.12 -3.24 37.36
CA MET A 245 -28.43 -2.41 36.36
C MET A 245 -27.47 -1.39 36.99
N SER A 246 -27.56 -1.17 38.31
CA SER A 246 -26.66 -0.30 39.07
C SER A 246 -25.41 -1.02 39.60
N ALA A 247 -25.27 -2.33 39.34
CA ALA A 247 -24.10 -3.09 39.76
C ALA A 247 -22.80 -2.56 39.12
N SER A 248 -21.68 -2.69 39.84
CA SER A 248 -20.36 -2.22 39.41
C SER A 248 -19.46 -3.31 38.83
N THR A 249 -19.99 -4.53 38.68
CA THR A 249 -19.24 -5.69 38.19
C THR A 249 -20.14 -6.60 37.38
N VAL A 250 -19.62 -7.13 36.27
CA VAL A 250 -20.29 -8.11 35.42
C VAL A 250 -19.38 -9.33 35.28
N GLU A 251 -19.81 -10.47 35.82
CA GLU A 251 -19.10 -11.73 35.65
C GLU A 251 -19.53 -12.41 34.34
N GLN A 252 -18.56 -12.67 33.46
CA GLN A 252 -18.80 -13.33 32.18
C GLN A 252 -18.30 -14.78 32.21
N HIS A 253 -19.11 -15.68 31.69
CA HIS A 253 -18.81 -17.11 31.59
C HIS A 253 -18.82 -17.57 30.12
N PHE A 254 -18.05 -18.62 29.84
CA PHE A 254 -17.84 -19.12 28.49
C PHE A 254 -18.21 -20.59 28.38
N MET A 255 -18.89 -20.92 27.30
CA MET A 255 -19.22 -22.29 26.94
C MET A 255 -18.97 -22.50 25.45
N LEU A 256 -18.40 -23.65 25.09
CA LEU A 256 -18.20 -24.04 23.69
C LEU A 256 -18.99 -25.31 23.41
N ALA A 257 -19.68 -25.33 22.27
CA ALA A 257 -20.18 -26.55 21.65
C ALA A 257 -19.38 -26.80 20.36
N LEU A 258 -18.47 -27.77 20.40
CA LEU A 258 -17.64 -28.14 19.25
C LEU A 258 -18.49 -28.79 18.17
N ASP A 259 -18.10 -28.63 16.90
CA ASP A 259 -18.72 -29.18 15.69
C ASP A 259 -20.09 -28.59 15.30
N TYR A 260 -20.71 -27.75 16.14
CA TYR A 260 -21.87 -26.95 15.75
C TYR A 260 -21.45 -25.91 14.68
N PRO A 261 -22.24 -25.65 13.62
CA PRO A 261 -23.66 -25.97 13.41
C PRO A 261 -23.96 -27.30 12.69
N TYR A 262 -22.99 -28.20 12.57
CA TYR A 262 -23.17 -29.48 11.86
C TYR A 262 -23.66 -30.61 12.78
N THR A 263 -24.26 -30.25 13.91
CA THR A 263 -24.87 -31.16 14.88
C THR A 263 -26.20 -30.56 15.35
N ARG A 264 -27.25 -31.37 15.43
CA ARG A 264 -28.60 -30.90 15.80
C ARG A 264 -28.69 -30.39 17.24
N ASP A 265 -28.06 -31.10 18.17
CA ASP A 265 -28.09 -30.76 19.59
C ASP A 265 -26.67 -30.35 20.05
N PRO A 266 -26.37 -29.06 20.23
CA PRO A 266 -25.05 -28.62 20.66
C PRO A 266 -24.76 -29.12 22.08
N VAL A 267 -23.66 -29.84 22.26
CA VAL A 267 -23.20 -30.24 23.59
C VAL A 267 -22.25 -29.19 24.13
N PHE A 268 -22.75 -28.33 25.01
CA PHE A 268 -21.89 -27.32 25.61
C PHE A 268 -21.05 -27.87 26.75
N ASN A 269 -19.79 -27.47 26.77
CA ASN A 269 -18.87 -27.62 27.90
C ASN A 269 -18.44 -26.24 28.39
N VAL A 270 -18.19 -26.10 29.69
CA VAL A 270 -17.76 -24.85 30.31
C VAL A 270 -16.26 -24.67 30.11
N TYR A 271 -15.84 -23.44 29.81
CA TYR A 271 -14.45 -23.07 29.59
C TYR A 271 -14.04 -21.86 30.42
N THR A 272 -12.75 -21.78 30.70
CA THR A 272 -12.06 -20.59 31.21
C THR A 272 -11.33 -19.91 30.07
N LEU A 273 -11.47 -18.59 29.95
CA LEU A 273 -10.72 -17.78 28.99
C LEU A 273 -9.32 -17.49 29.56
N ASN A 274 -8.28 -17.97 28.88
CA ASN A 274 -6.89 -17.78 29.29
C ASN A 274 -6.31 -16.48 28.73
N GLY A 275 -6.77 -16.05 27.55
CA GLY A 275 -6.28 -14.84 26.90
C GLY A 275 -6.56 -14.81 25.40
N VAL A 276 -5.87 -13.91 24.70
CA VAL A 276 -5.88 -13.76 23.24
C VAL A 276 -4.47 -14.06 22.72
N SER A 277 -4.35 -14.91 21.71
CA SER A 277 -3.08 -15.22 21.06
C SER A 277 -2.58 -14.05 20.20
N SER A 278 -1.30 -14.06 19.80
CA SER A 278 -0.71 -13.02 18.95
C SER A 278 -1.33 -12.91 17.55
N ASN A 279 -2.05 -13.93 17.09
CA ASN A 279 -2.77 -13.95 15.83
C ASN A 279 -4.29 -13.84 16.01
N GLY A 280 -4.78 -13.40 17.18
CA GLY A 280 -6.17 -12.99 17.37
C GLY A 280 -7.16 -14.10 17.69
N PHE A 281 -6.71 -15.27 18.17
CA PHE A 281 -7.59 -16.31 18.68
C PHE A 281 -7.81 -16.15 20.17
N TRP A 282 -9.04 -16.37 20.64
CA TRP A 282 -9.28 -16.63 22.05
C TRP A 282 -8.78 -18.01 22.44
N GLU A 283 -8.05 -18.06 23.55
CA GLU A 283 -7.49 -19.30 24.10
C GLU A 283 -8.29 -19.73 25.32
N PHE A 284 -8.83 -20.94 25.27
CA PHE A 284 -9.71 -21.50 26.29
C PHE A 284 -9.15 -22.79 26.89
N SER A 285 -9.48 -23.02 28.17
CA SER A 285 -9.26 -24.29 28.86
C SER A 285 -10.58 -24.86 29.37
N SER A 286 -10.90 -26.09 28.98
CA SER A 286 -12.15 -26.74 29.40
C SER A 286 -12.17 -27.03 30.90
N ILE A 287 -13.36 -26.97 31.49
CA ILE A 287 -13.63 -27.44 32.85
C ILE A 287 -14.34 -28.80 32.74
N PRO A 288 -13.64 -29.91 33.00
CA PRO A 288 -14.23 -31.24 32.81
C PRO A 288 -15.35 -31.50 33.82
N ARG A 289 -16.41 -32.20 33.40
CA ARG A 289 -17.50 -32.65 34.30
C ARG A 289 -16.97 -33.62 35.35
N ASN A 290 -16.06 -34.51 34.93
CA ASN A 290 -15.35 -35.41 35.80
C ASN A 290 -13.84 -35.26 35.59
N ALA A 291 -13.18 -34.53 36.50
CA ALA A 291 -11.74 -34.29 36.44
C ALA A 291 -10.87 -35.55 36.47
N THR A 292 -11.42 -36.71 36.85
CA THR A 292 -10.67 -37.99 36.86
C THR A 292 -10.79 -38.80 35.56
N ALA A 293 -11.82 -38.53 34.75
CA ALA A 293 -12.10 -39.29 33.53
C ALA A 293 -11.85 -38.47 32.26
N ASP A 294 -12.10 -37.17 32.32
CA ASP A 294 -12.09 -36.28 31.16
C ASP A 294 -10.85 -35.36 31.22
N PRO A 295 -10.01 -35.34 30.18
CA PRO A 295 -8.86 -34.44 30.12
C PRO A 295 -9.31 -32.99 29.91
N VAL A 296 -8.50 -32.05 30.40
CA VAL A 296 -8.62 -30.63 30.07
C VAL A 296 -8.26 -30.45 28.60
N LEU A 297 -9.15 -29.81 27.84
CA LEU A 297 -8.96 -29.46 26.43
C LEU A 297 -8.50 -28.01 26.33
N HIS A 298 -7.46 -27.77 25.55
CA HIS A 298 -7.03 -26.44 25.17
C HIS A 298 -7.58 -26.13 23.78
N VAL A 299 -8.46 -25.14 23.70
CA VAL A 299 -9.17 -24.80 22.48
C VAL A 299 -8.88 -23.37 22.11
N ARG A 300 -8.49 -23.14 20.86
CA ARG A 300 -8.36 -21.81 20.28
C ARG A 300 -9.54 -21.54 19.40
N THR A 301 -10.24 -20.41 19.57
CA THR A 301 -11.37 -20.04 18.72
C THR A 301 -11.23 -18.63 18.18
N SER A 302 -11.74 -18.40 16.97
CA SER A 302 -11.85 -17.06 16.40
C SER A 302 -12.94 -17.05 15.35
N ARG A 303 -13.62 -15.91 15.22
CA ARG A 303 -14.41 -15.64 14.02
C ARG A 303 -13.45 -15.20 12.91
N ARG A 304 -13.16 -16.09 11.96
CA ARG A 304 -12.19 -15.81 10.89
C ARG A 304 -12.89 -15.26 9.68
N ARG A 305 -12.40 -14.15 9.11
CA ARG A 305 -13.01 -13.49 7.96
C ARG A 305 -11.96 -13.03 6.97
N GLY A 306 -12.27 -13.10 5.68
CA GLY A 306 -11.36 -12.65 4.62
C GLY A 306 -11.22 -13.72 3.56
N PHE A 307 -10.15 -13.64 2.80
CA PHE A 307 -9.99 -14.42 1.59
C PHE A 307 -8.55 -14.88 1.40
N TYR A 308 -8.39 -15.93 0.61
CA TYR A 308 -7.09 -16.46 0.23
C TYR A 308 -7.07 -16.90 -1.24
N LEU A 309 -5.88 -16.98 -1.81
CA LEU A 309 -5.63 -17.56 -3.11
C LEU A 309 -4.84 -18.86 -2.93
N ASN A 310 -5.30 -19.94 -3.57
CA ASN A 310 -4.79 -21.31 -3.44
C ASN A 310 -4.90 -21.92 -2.03
N ALA A 311 -4.22 -21.35 -1.03
CA ALA A 311 -4.26 -21.78 0.36
C ALA A 311 -4.06 -20.61 1.33
N GLU A 312 -4.67 -20.70 2.52
CA GLU A 312 -4.51 -19.69 3.59
C GLU A 312 -3.05 -19.46 4.00
N SER A 313 -2.19 -20.47 3.84
CA SER A 313 -0.77 -20.42 4.20
C SER A 313 0.13 -19.83 3.11
N GLU A 314 -0.39 -19.60 1.91
CA GLU A 314 0.41 -19.13 0.76
C GLU A 314 0.18 -17.65 0.49
N GLN A 315 -1.06 -17.27 0.19
CA GLN A 315 -1.49 -15.92 -0.12
C GLN A 315 -2.85 -15.66 0.51
N SER A 316 -2.90 -14.85 1.55
CA SER A 316 -4.13 -14.63 2.30
C SER A 316 -4.19 -13.27 2.96
N ASN A 317 -5.41 -12.78 3.11
CA ASN A 317 -5.73 -11.60 3.89
C ASN A 317 -6.91 -11.97 4.79
N ILE A 318 -6.57 -12.45 5.97
CA ILE A 318 -7.52 -13.02 6.93
C ILE A 318 -7.51 -12.16 8.18
N ARG A 319 -8.66 -12.00 8.82
CA ARG A 319 -8.81 -11.31 10.09
C ARG A 319 -9.40 -12.30 11.07
N ASN A 320 -8.69 -12.50 12.17
CA ASN A 320 -9.15 -13.31 13.27
C ASN A 320 -9.81 -12.36 14.29
N LEU A 321 -11.13 -12.41 14.37
CA LEU A 321 -11.94 -11.50 15.16
C LEU A 321 -12.33 -12.15 16.51
N PHE A 322 -12.27 -11.33 17.55
CA PHE A 322 -12.72 -11.59 18.92
C PHE A 322 -13.36 -10.31 19.49
N TRP A 323 -14.07 -10.38 20.60
CA TRP A 323 -14.65 -9.17 21.22
C TRP A 323 -14.02 -8.83 22.56
N THR A 324 -14.18 -7.59 23.01
CA THR A 324 -13.78 -7.19 24.36
C THR A 324 -14.89 -7.51 25.36
N LEU A 325 -14.50 -7.84 26.59
CA LEU A 325 -15.43 -8.16 27.66
C LEU A 325 -15.68 -6.91 28.50
N GLU A 326 -16.94 -6.54 28.65
CA GLU A 326 -17.38 -5.50 29.59
C GLU A 326 -17.55 -6.12 30.98
N LEU A 327 -16.80 -5.63 31.96
CA LEU A 327 -16.69 -6.21 33.30
C LEU A 327 -17.19 -5.28 34.41
N GLU A 328 -17.52 -4.02 34.10
CA GLU A 328 -17.81 -3.00 35.12
C GLU A 328 -19.24 -2.47 35.02
N SER A 329 -19.81 -2.39 33.82
CA SER A 329 -21.12 -1.76 33.59
C SER A 329 -22.15 -2.72 32.97
N PRO A 330 -23.19 -3.17 33.71
CA PRO A 330 -24.30 -3.94 33.15
C PRO A 330 -25.02 -3.28 31.96
N PRO A 331 -25.31 -1.96 31.96
CA PRO A 331 -25.90 -1.31 30.78
C PRO A 331 -25.05 -1.48 29.52
N HIS A 332 -23.76 -1.13 29.58
CA HIS A 332 -22.80 -1.33 28.49
C HIS A 332 -22.64 -2.82 28.12
N ALA A 333 -22.64 -3.73 29.08
CA ALA A 333 -22.53 -5.17 28.82
C ALA A 333 -23.74 -5.71 28.06
N LEU A 334 -24.94 -5.16 28.28
CA LEU A 334 -26.15 -5.53 27.54
C LEU A 334 -26.20 -4.89 26.15
N SER A 335 -25.81 -3.62 26.00
CA SER A 335 -25.91 -2.88 24.74
C SER A 335 -24.73 -3.12 23.80
N LEU A 336 -23.50 -2.98 24.28
CA LEU A 336 -22.30 -2.96 23.45
C LEU A 336 -21.74 -4.36 23.23
N TRP A 337 -21.29 -4.64 22.01
CA TRP A 337 -20.49 -5.80 21.64
C TRP A 337 -19.32 -5.34 20.77
N ASP A 338 -18.20 -4.97 21.40
CA ASP A 338 -17.03 -4.36 20.75
C ASP A 338 -16.11 -5.41 20.12
N TRP A 339 -16.10 -5.50 18.78
CA TRP A 339 -15.28 -6.46 18.04
C TRP A 339 -13.92 -5.87 17.64
N ARG A 340 -12.89 -6.63 18.00
CA ARG A 340 -11.50 -6.41 17.61
C ARG A 340 -10.99 -7.58 16.79
N GLY A 341 -9.82 -7.42 16.21
CA GLY A 341 -9.17 -8.54 15.56
C GLY A 341 -7.75 -8.27 15.16
N GLU A 342 -7.09 -9.35 14.79
CA GLU A 342 -5.74 -9.36 14.26
C GLU A 342 -5.78 -9.70 12.77
N PRO A 343 -5.36 -8.78 11.90
CA PRO A 343 -5.10 -9.10 10.51
C PRO A 343 -3.86 -9.99 10.37
N VAL A 344 -4.02 -11.07 9.62
CA VAL A 344 -2.98 -11.99 9.19
C VAL A 344 -2.90 -11.89 7.66
N ILE A 345 -1.91 -11.15 7.19
CA ILE A 345 -1.63 -10.95 5.76
C ILE A 345 -0.40 -11.78 5.42
N LEU A 346 -0.54 -12.70 4.47
CA LEU A 346 0.53 -13.55 3.98
C LEU A 346 0.60 -13.41 2.46
N ASP A 347 1.82 -13.25 1.94
CA ASP A 347 2.10 -13.33 0.50
C ASP A 347 3.48 -13.95 0.31
N SER A 348 3.51 -15.26 0.07
CA SER A 348 4.73 -16.03 -0.17
C SER A 348 5.45 -15.63 -1.46
N TRP A 349 4.76 -14.92 -2.36
CA TRP A 349 5.28 -14.45 -3.63
C TRP A 349 5.69 -12.98 -3.60
N ALA A 350 5.54 -12.28 -2.46
CA ALA A 350 5.86 -10.85 -2.33
C ALA A 350 7.29 -10.50 -2.77
N TRP A 351 8.23 -11.45 -2.71
CA TRP A 351 9.62 -11.27 -3.17
C TRP A 351 9.75 -10.79 -4.62
N VAL A 352 8.75 -11.06 -5.49
CA VAL A 352 8.76 -10.59 -6.88
C VAL A 352 8.80 -9.07 -6.97
N HIS A 353 8.30 -8.36 -5.96
CA HIS A 353 8.31 -6.90 -5.85
C HIS A 353 9.71 -6.35 -5.52
N GLY A 354 10.67 -7.21 -5.16
CA GLY A 354 12.08 -6.84 -4.97
C GLY A 354 12.75 -6.26 -6.23
N ILE A 355 12.13 -6.37 -7.41
CA ILE A 355 12.55 -5.65 -8.63
C ILE A 355 12.61 -4.13 -8.43
N HIS A 356 11.78 -3.57 -7.54
CA HIS A 356 11.75 -2.14 -7.26
C HIS A 356 13.03 -1.64 -6.58
N LEU A 357 13.73 -2.49 -5.82
CA LEU A 357 15.05 -2.17 -5.27
C LEU A 357 16.06 -1.87 -6.39
N ILE A 358 16.03 -2.68 -7.45
CA ILE A 358 16.92 -2.52 -8.61
C ILE A 358 16.57 -1.21 -9.32
N PHE A 359 15.28 -0.90 -9.48
CA PHE A 359 14.83 0.33 -10.12
C PHE A 359 15.22 1.58 -9.33
N ALA A 360 15.05 1.55 -8.01
CA ALA A 360 15.45 2.61 -7.10
C ALA A 360 16.97 2.82 -7.13
N TRP A 361 17.76 1.76 -7.01
CA TRP A 361 19.23 1.83 -7.06
C TRP A 361 19.76 2.44 -8.36
N GLN A 362 19.23 2.00 -9.51
CA GLN A 362 19.59 2.58 -10.81
C GLN A 362 19.25 4.07 -10.91
N THR A 363 18.13 4.47 -10.31
CA THR A 363 17.69 5.88 -10.29
C THR A 363 18.59 6.72 -9.38
N LEU A 364 18.92 6.24 -8.18
CA LEU A 364 19.85 6.90 -7.26
C LEU A 364 21.26 7.03 -7.85
N PHE A 365 21.76 6.00 -8.52
CA PHE A 365 23.04 6.07 -9.22
C PHE A 365 23.03 7.17 -10.29
N SER A 366 21.94 7.23 -11.08
CA SER A 366 21.76 8.28 -12.09
C SER A 366 21.70 9.68 -11.50
N LEU A 367 21.01 9.85 -10.37
CA LEU A 367 20.97 11.10 -9.62
C LEU A 367 22.35 11.47 -9.06
N GLY A 368 23.14 10.49 -8.63
CA GLY A 368 24.54 10.69 -8.23
C GLY A 368 25.40 11.22 -9.38
N VAL A 369 25.28 10.61 -10.57
CA VAL A 369 25.96 11.09 -11.80
C VAL A 369 25.55 12.53 -12.13
N LEU A 370 24.24 12.83 -12.12
CA LEU A 370 23.73 14.19 -12.32
C LEU A 370 24.31 15.16 -11.28
N GLY A 371 24.29 14.78 -10.00
CA GLY A 371 24.84 15.56 -8.89
C GLY A 371 26.31 15.91 -9.07
N LEU A 372 27.14 14.95 -9.52
CA LEU A 372 28.55 15.18 -9.83
C LEU A 372 28.72 16.21 -10.96
N VAL A 373 27.94 16.09 -12.04
CA VAL A 373 27.98 17.02 -13.18
C VAL A 373 27.52 18.43 -12.77
N VAL A 374 26.45 18.53 -11.97
CA VAL A 374 25.94 19.81 -11.45
C VAL A 374 26.97 20.45 -10.53
N PHE A 375 27.51 19.70 -9.56
CA PHE A 375 28.56 20.18 -8.66
C PHE A 375 29.76 20.71 -9.43
N ARG A 376 30.22 19.97 -10.46
CA ARG A 376 31.36 20.40 -11.26
C ARG A 376 31.08 21.70 -12.03
N ASN A 377 29.91 21.83 -12.64
CA ASN A 377 29.52 23.05 -13.32
C ASN A 377 29.41 24.25 -12.36
N LEU A 378 28.85 24.04 -11.17
CA LEU A 378 28.77 25.07 -10.13
C LEU A 378 30.15 25.52 -9.67
N THR A 379 31.09 24.59 -9.44
CA THR A 379 32.48 24.95 -9.09
C THR A 379 33.20 25.69 -10.22
N ALA A 380 32.78 25.51 -11.47
CA ALA A 380 33.24 26.26 -12.63
C ALA A 380 32.48 27.58 -12.87
N GLY A 381 31.58 27.98 -11.95
CA GLY A 381 30.80 29.22 -12.02
C GLY A 381 29.62 29.19 -12.99
N LYS A 382 29.18 28.00 -13.44
CA LYS A 382 28.05 27.80 -14.37
C LYS A 382 26.87 27.18 -13.64
N VAL A 383 25.71 27.84 -13.67
CA VAL A 383 24.46 27.26 -13.15
C VAL A 383 23.80 26.44 -14.25
N TRP A 384 23.76 25.13 -14.06
CA TRP A 384 23.12 24.18 -14.97
C TRP A 384 22.61 22.97 -14.19
N VAL A 385 21.39 22.53 -14.51
CA VAL A 385 20.77 21.31 -13.98
C VAL A 385 20.14 20.57 -15.14
N GLY A 386 20.59 19.34 -15.39
CA GLY A 386 20.06 18.47 -16.43
C GLY A 386 18.76 17.78 -16.05
N ASP A 387 18.21 17.00 -16.97
CA ASP A 387 17.03 16.19 -16.72
C ASP A 387 17.36 14.94 -15.87
N ALA A 388 16.74 14.82 -14.71
CA ALA A 388 16.94 13.66 -13.83
C ALA A 388 16.55 12.32 -14.48
N PHE A 389 15.65 12.34 -15.47
CA PHE A 389 15.19 11.14 -16.19
C PHE A 389 15.97 10.89 -17.49
N ALA A 390 16.94 11.75 -17.86
CA ALA A 390 17.71 11.58 -19.09
C ALA A 390 18.47 10.23 -19.16
N SER A 391 18.95 9.71 -18.03
CA SER A 391 19.66 8.43 -17.99
C SER A 391 18.73 7.23 -18.17
N VAL A 392 17.43 7.39 -17.91
CA VAL A 392 16.42 6.35 -18.09
C VAL A 392 16.02 6.33 -19.56
N SER A 393 16.55 5.38 -20.32
CA SER A 393 16.15 5.22 -21.72
C SER A 393 14.71 4.72 -21.80
N ASN A 394 14.00 5.05 -22.90
CA ASN A 394 12.68 4.46 -23.15
C ASN A 394 12.72 2.93 -23.11
N GLY A 395 13.78 2.30 -23.62
CA GLY A 395 13.95 0.85 -23.57
C GLY A 395 14.06 0.32 -22.14
N THR A 396 14.77 1.04 -21.27
CA THR A 396 14.86 0.72 -19.83
C THR A 396 13.49 0.82 -19.17
N LEU A 397 12.74 1.90 -19.45
CA LEU A 397 11.41 2.10 -18.89
C LEU A 397 10.43 1.00 -19.34
N MET A 398 10.43 0.65 -20.64
CA MET A 398 9.63 -0.46 -21.17
C MET A 398 9.98 -1.80 -20.51
N LEU A 399 11.27 -2.07 -20.30
CA LEU A 399 11.71 -3.27 -19.60
C LEU A 399 11.22 -3.29 -18.15
N ARG A 400 11.24 -2.14 -17.45
CA ARG A 400 10.69 -2.03 -16.09
C ARG A 400 9.19 -2.36 -16.06
N GLY A 401 8.40 -1.79 -16.98
CA GLY A 401 6.99 -2.13 -17.12
C GLY A 401 6.76 -3.61 -17.44
N ALA A 402 7.55 -4.19 -18.35
CA ALA A 402 7.45 -5.63 -18.66
C ALA A 402 7.80 -6.53 -17.47
N LEU A 403 8.78 -6.13 -16.65
CA LEU A 403 9.13 -6.84 -15.42
C LEU A 403 8.03 -6.75 -14.37
N VAL A 404 7.34 -5.61 -14.24
CA VAL A 404 6.18 -5.47 -13.35
C VAL A 404 5.00 -6.31 -13.85
N LEU A 405 4.74 -6.36 -15.16
CA LEU A 405 3.74 -7.28 -15.70
C LEU A 405 4.08 -8.74 -15.41
N ALA A 406 5.35 -9.10 -15.54
CA ALA A 406 5.81 -10.45 -15.21
C ALA A 406 5.68 -10.74 -13.71
N SER A 407 5.97 -9.76 -12.83
CA SER A 407 5.81 -9.94 -11.38
C SER A 407 4.34 -10.13 -11.00
N TRP A 408 3.42 -9.37 -11.59
CA TRP A 408 1.98 -9.60 -11.42
C TRP A 408 1.55 -10.98 -11.86
N HIS A 409 2.04 -11.47 -13.01
CA HIS A 409 1.69 -12.80 -13.48
C HIS A 409 2.23 -13.91 -12.55
N VAL A 410 3.46 -13.78 -12.05
CA VAL A 410 4.05 -14.74 -11.11
C VAL A 410 3.35 -14.70 -9.75
N ASN A 411 2.89 -13.54 -9.31
CA ASN A 411 2.12 -13.37 -8.08
C ASN A 411 0.62 -13.62 -8.28
N GLU A 412 0.21 -14.25 -9.39
CA GLU A 412 -1.19 -14.55 -9.73
C GLU A 412 -2.15 -13.35 -9.60
N TYR A 413 -1.63 -12.13 -9.83
CA TYR A 413 -2.32 -10.86 -9.69
C TYR A 413 -2.82 -10.53 -8.28
N TRP A 414 -2.37 -11.26 -7.24
CA TRP A 414 -2.79 -11.11 -5.85
C TRP A 414 -2.75 -9.66 -5.35
N THR A 415 -1.60 -9.00 -5.43
CA THR A 415 -1.43 -7.61 -4.96
C THR A 415 -2.40 -6.63 -5.63
N LEU A 416 -2.79 -6.87 -6.89
CA LEU A 416 -3.77 -6.04 -7.58
C LEU A 416 -5.19 -6.32 -7.09
N VAL A 417 -5.56 -7.60 -6.99
CA VAL A 417 -6.89 -8.02 -6.54
C VAL A 417 -7.12 -7.56 -5.10
N GLU A 418 -6.17 -7.81 -4.22
CA GLU A 418 -6.20 -7.39 -2.81
C GLU A 418 -6.41 -5.87 -2.69
N PHE A 419 -5.68 -5.07 -3.47
CA PHE A 419 -5.87 -3.62 -3.52
C PHE A 419 -7.25 -3.20 -4.03
N CYS A 420 -7.76 -3.86 -5.07
CA CYS A 420 -9.08 -3.56 -5.61
C CYS A 420 -10.18 -3.90 -4.59
N ILE A 421 -10.10 -5.07 -3.94
CA ILE A 421 -11.05 -5.51 -2.92
C ILE A 421 -11.01 -4.56 -1.71
N SER A 422 -9.82 -4.16 -1.25
CA SER A 422 -9.69 -3.20 -0.15
C SER A 422 -10.36 -1.86 -0.48
N ASN A 423 -10.10 -1.28 -1.66
CA ASN A 423 -10.79 -0.05 -2.08
C ASN A 423 -12.30 -0.23 -2.24
N ALA A 424 -12.74 -1.40 -2.68
CA ALA A 424 -14.16 -1.70 -2.85
C ALA A 424 -14.90 -1.70 -1.51
N ASN A 425 -14.31 -2.36 -0.52
CA ASN A 425 -14.85 -2.44 0.83
C ASN A 425 -14.82 -1.09 1.57
N ASP A 426 -13.81 -0.24 1.31
CA ASP A 426 -13.79 1.17 1.77
C ASP A 426 -14.91 2.04 1.12
N ILE A 427 -15.35 1.68 -0.09
CA ILE A 427 -16.42 2.40 -0.80
C ILE A 427 -17.80 1.92 -0.37
N SER A 428 -18.01 0.61 -0.28
CA SER A 428 -19.28 0.00 0.14
C SER A 428 -19.53 0.16 1.64
N GLY A 429 -18.47 0.26 2.45
CA GLY A 429 -18.58 0.29 3.91
C GLY A 429 -18.91 -1.07 4.52
N THR A 430 -18.75 -2.16 3.77
CA THR A 430 -19.03 -3.54 4.22
C THR A 430 -18.09 -4.00 5.32
N GLN A 431 -16.79 -3.71 5.16
CA GLN A 431 -15.75 -4.16 6.08
C GLN A 431 -14.44 -3.39 5.84
N ARG A 432 -13.52 -3.44 6.81
CA ARG A 432 -12.17 -2.91 6.66
C ARG A 432 -11.18 -4.02 6.31
N ILE A 433 -10.46 -3.87 5.20
CA ILE A 433 -9.45 -4.84 4.74
C ILE A 433 -8.08 -4.14 4.74
N PRO A 434 -7.21 -4.44 5.71
CA PRO A 434 -5.87 -3.88 5.76
C PRO A 434 -5.02 -4.47 4.65
N ILE A 435 -4.19 -3.63 4.03
CA ILE A 435 -3.30 -4.01 2.93
C ILE A 435 -1.98 -3.26 3.06
N HIS A 436 -1.01 -3.64 2.23
CA HIS A 436 0.26 -2.94 2.05
C HIS A 436 0.23 -2.10 0.75
N PRO A 437 -0.32 -0.88 0.77
CA PRO A 437 -0.56 -0.09 -0.44
C PRO A 437 0.73 0.33 -1.16
N GLU A 438 1.87 0.29 -0.49
CA GLU A 438 3.18 0.65 -1.05
C GLU A 438 3.59 -0.24 -2.22
N LEU A 439 3.24 -1.53 -2.17
CA LEU A 439 3.59 -2.50 -3.21
C LEU A 439 2.86 -2.18 -4.52
N VAL A 440 1.53 -2.07 -4.46
CA VAL A 440 0.71 -1.74 -5.62
C VAL A 440 0.95 -0.32 -6.13
N HIS A 441 1.23 0.64 -5.24
CA HIS A 441 1.58 2.01 -5.64
C HIS A 441 2.84 2.03 -6.52
N ALA A 442 3.90 1.34 -6.09
CA ALA A 442 5.14 1.23 -6.86
C ALA A 442 4.93 0.56 -8.22
N ASP A 443 4.19 -0.55 -8.26
CA ASP A 443 3.85 -1.25 -9.50
C ASP A 443 3.07 -0.37 -10.47
N MET A 444 1.97 0.23 -9.98
CA MET A 444 1.11 1.10 -10.78
C MET A 444 1.89 2.31 -11.31
N LEU A 445 2.76 2.90 -10.50
CA LEU A 445 3.57 4.04 -10.90
C LEU A 445 4.54 3.67 -12.02
N VAL A 446 5.28 2.57 -11.88
CA VAL A 446 6.21 2.08 -12.92
C VAL A 446 5.46 1.76 -14.21
N MET A 447 4.31 1.08 -14.10
CA MET A 447 3.46 0.77 -15.25
C MET A 447 2.95 2.02 -15.95
N PHE A 448 2.47 3.00 -15.19
CA PHE A 448 2.00 4.26 -15.73
C PHE A 448 3.11 5.03 -16.46
N LEU A 449 4.27 5.21 -15.83
CA LEU A 449 5.41 5.87 -16.46
C LEU A 449 5.85 5.15 -17.73
N SER A 450 5.84 3.82 -17.72
CA SER A 450 6.10 3.01 -18.91
C SER A 450 5.11 3.34 -20.03
N VAL A 451 3.81 3.25 -19.78
CA VAL A 451 2.78 3.55 -20.78
C VAL A 451 2.93 4.98 -21.34
N ILE A 452 3.19 5.97 -20.50
CA ILE A 452 3.45 7.35 -20.96
C ILE A 452 4.70 7.43 -21.83
N GLY A 453 5.79 6.77 -21.42
CA GLY A 453 7.03 6.73 -22.21
C GLY A 453 6.79 6.14 -23.60
N LEU A 454 5.94 5.10 -23.69
CA LEU A 454 5.51 4.50 -24.95
C LEU A 454 4.66 5.48 -25.78
N ILE A 455 3.66 6.13 -25.16
CA ILE A 455 2.81 7.14 -25.83
C ILE A 455 3.68 8.25 -26.39
N GLY A 456 4.59 8.83 -25.60
CA GLY A 456 5.49 9.89 -26.05
C GLY A 456 6.39 9.42 -27.20
N ARG A 457 6.87 8.17 -27.17
CA ARG A 457 7.66 7.59 -28.26
C ARG A 457 6.85 7.44 -29.56
N ILE A 458 5.65 6.86 -29.49
CA ILE A 458 4.78 6.64 -30.67
C ILE A 458 4.35 7.97 -31.26
N THR A 459 3.96 8.91 -30.40
CA THR A 459 3.49 10.23 -30.82
C THR A 459 4.63 11.16 -31.20
N LYS A 460 5.90 10.79 -30.96
CA LYS A 460 7.07 11.66 -31.13
C LYS A 460 6.91 12.97 -30.34
N GLU A 461 6.53 12.86 -29.07
CA GLU A 461 6.42 13.97 -28.13
C GLU A 461 7.27 13.72 -26.88
N ARG A 462 7.76 14.81 -26.29
CA ARG A 462 8.46 14.81 -25.00
C ARG A 462 7.45 15.11 -23.89
N ILE A 463 7.36 14.23 -22.91
CA ILE A 463 6.44 14.36 -21.78
C ILE A 463 7.28 14.56 -20.53
N ASP A 464 7.04 15.69 -19.85
CA ASP A 464 7.79 16.05 -18.65
C ASP A 464 7.54 15.01 -17.54
N PRO A 465 8.60 14.36 -17.01
CA PRO A 465 8.47 13.34 -15.98
C PRO A 465 7.87 13.86 -14.67
N ALA A 466 8.15 15.10 -14.29
CA ALA A 466 7.58 15.68 -13.08
C ALA A 466 6.07 15.92 -13.25
N PHE A 467 5.64 16.36 -14.43
CA PHE A 467 4.22 16.47 -14.75
C PHE A 467 3.52 15.10 -14.68
N ALA A 468 4.11 14.07 -15.28
CA ALA A 468 3.58 12.72 -15.24
C ALA A 468 3.45 12.19 -13.80
N LEU A 469 4.52 12.26 -13.01
CA LEU A 469 4.52 11.83 -11.61
C LEU A 469 3.48 12.60 -10.78
N PHE A 470 3.45 13.92 -10.91
CA PHE A 470 2.49 14.75 -10.18
C PHE A 470 1.03 14.40 -10.53
N LEU A 471 0.75 14.18 -11.82
CA LEU A 471 -0.58 13.79 -12.28
C LEU A 471 -0.96 12.38 -11.77
N PHE A 472 -0.02 11.45 -11.75
CA PHE A 472 -0.23 10.12 -11.15
C PHE A 472 -0.62 10.23 -9.69
N GLU A 473 0.16 10.94 -8.88
CA GLU A 473 -0.10 11.05 -7.44
C GLU A 473 -1.47 11.68 -7.16
N ILE A 474 -1.83 12.76 -7.87
CA ILE A 474 -3.16 13.39 -7.71
C ILE A 474 -4.29 12.40 -7.97
N ILE A 475 -4.23 11.69 -9.10
CA ILE A 475 -5.30 10.75 -9.49
C ILE A 475 -5.29 9.53 -8.56
N HIS A 476 -4.12 9.01 -8.21
CA HIS A 476 -4.00 7.88 -7.31
C HIS A 476 -4.53 8.21 -5.91
N THR A 477 -4.23 9.39 -5.36
CA THR A 477 -4.79 9.85 -4.08
C THR A 477 -6.30 10.09 -4.17
N SER A 478 -6.79 10.63 -5.29
CA SER A 478 -8.22 10.94 -5.50
C SER A 478 -9.06 9.74 -5.98
N ARG A 479 -8.46 8.55 -6.12
CA ARG A 479 -9.05 7.37 -6.79
C ARG A 479 -10.42 6.98 -6.26
N GLN A 480 -10.61 6.93 -4.94
CA GLN A 480 -11.87 6.52 -4.32
C GLN A 480 -12.97 7.56 -4.57
N SER A 481 -12.64 8.85 -4.48
CA SER A 481 -13.58 9.93 -4.82
C SER A 481 -14.01 9.87 -6.29
N MET A 482 -13.09 9.50 -7.19
CA MET A 482 -13.41 9.34 -8.61
C MET A 482 -14.31 8.13 -8.86
N MET A 483 -14.04 6.99 -8.22
CA MET A 483 -14.90 5.80 -8.32
C MET A 483 -16.31 6.08 -7.80
N ARG A 484 -16.45 6.83 -6.69
CA ARG A 484 -17.75 7.29 -6.16
C ARG A 484 -18.49 8.27 -7.08
N SER A 485 -17.79 9.00 -7.94
CA SER A 485 -18.40 10.02 -8.81
C SER A 485 -19.20 9.44 -10.00
N MET A 486 -18.98 8.18 -10.35
CA MET A 486 -19.62 7.52 -11.49
C MET A 486 -20.50 6.36 -11.00
N SER A 487 -21.82 6.49 -11.12
CA SER A 487 -22.79 5.53 -10.56
C SER A 487 -22.62 4.11 -11.06
N SER A 488 -22.29 3.92 -12.35
CA SER A 488 -22.07 2.58 -12.92
C SER A 488 -20.81 1.90 -12.38
N VAL A 489 -19.75 2.66 -12.16
CA VAL A 489 -18.49 2.17 -11.57
C VAL A 489 -18.72 1.84 -10.10
N MET A 490 -19.36 2.74 -9.36
CA MET A 490 -19.70 2.52 -7.96
C MET A 490 -20.56 1.26 -7.78
N LYS A 491 -21.58 1.09 -8.62
CA LYS A 491 -22.44 -0.10 -8.58
C LYS A 491 -21.66 -1.40 -8.79
N ALA A 492 -20.82 -1.46 -9.83
CA ALA A 492 -20.03 -2.67 -10.10
C ALA A 492 -19.07 -3.02 -8.95
N ILE A 493 -18.49 -2.00 -8.30
CA ILE A 493 -17.59 -2.17 -7.15
C ILE A 493 -18.36 -2.66 -5.92
N VAL A 494 -19.49 -2.03 -5.60
CA VAL A 494 -20.31 -2.39 -4.43
C VAL A 494 -20.92 -3.78 -4.60
N ASP A 495 -21.49 -4.07 -5.77
CA ASP A 495 -22.10 -5.39 -6.07
C ASP A 495 -21.05 -6.52 -5.87
N TYR A 496 -19.80 -6.33 -6.32
CA TYR A 496 -18.74 -7.31 -6.10
C TYR A 496 -18.34 -7.41 -4.62
N SER A 497 -18.18 -6.27 -3.94
CA SER A 497 -17.81 -6.22 -2.52
C SER A 497 -18.83 -6.91 -1.62
N ASP A 498 -20.12 -6.77 -1.90
CA ASP A 498 -21.20 -7.40 -1.12
C ASP A 498 -21.22 -8.92 -1.31
N VAL A 499 -20.98 -9.38 -2.55
CA VAL A 499 -20.87 -10.81 -2.87
C VAL A 499 -19.63 -11.43 -2.22
N GLU A 500 -18.47 -10.80 -2.36
CA GLU A 500 -17.21 -11.25 -1.74
C GLU A 500 -17.34 -11.31 -0.22
N TYR A 501 -17.93 -10.27 0.40
CA TYR A 501 -18.15 -10.25 1.85
C TYR A 501 -18.92 -11.49 2.33
N ARG A 502 -19.94 -11.91 1.58
CA ARG A 502 -20.81 -13.06 1.89
C ARG A 502 -20.27 -14.41 1.39
N ALA A 503 -19.21 -14.44 0.58
CA ALA A 503 -18.70 -15.67 -0.02
C ALA A 503 -18.23 -16.70 1.03
N GLY A 504 -17.73 -16.23 2.18
CA GLY A 504 -17.32 -17.09 3.29
C GLY A 504 -18.45 -17.74 4.10
N ILE A 505 -19.73 -17.47 3.79
CA ILE A 505 -20.85 -18.14 4.44
C ILE A 505 -20.92 -19.57 3.90
N ALA A 506 -20.75 -20.56 4.78
CA ALA A 506 -20.76 -21.95 4.39
C ALA A 506 -22.08 -22.34 3.72
N SER A 507 -22.00 -22.87 2.50
CA SER A 507 -23.14 -23.49 1.83
C SER A 507 -23.52 -24.78 2.54
N VAL A 508 -24.81 -24.94 2.82
CA VAL A 508 -25.36 -26.14 3.48
C VAL A 508 -26.38 -26.82 2.58
N ASN A 509 -26.46 -28.14 2.64
CA ASN A 509 -27.56 -28.89 2.03
C ASN A 509 -28.81 -28.90 2.94
N SER A 510 -29.93 -29.40 2.43
CA SER A 510 -31.20 -29.41 3.18
C SER A 510 -31.11 -30.16 4.52
N LEU A 511 -30.33 -31.25 4.60
CA LEU A 511 -30.15 -32.01 5.84
C LEU A 511 -29.35 -31.21 6.87
N GLN A 512 -28.34 -30.46 6.44
CA GLN A 512 -27.53 -29.60 7.32
C GLN A 512 -28.33 -28.37 7.79
N GLU A 513 -29.18 -27.81 6.92
CA GLU A 513 -30.09 -26.71 7.26
C GLU A 513 -31.15 -27.14 8.31
N GLU A 514 -31.55 -28.42 8.31
CA GLU A 514 -32.40 -28.99 9.37
C GLU A 514 -31.67 -29.15 10.72
N MET A 515 -30.33 -29.18 10.75
CA MET A 515 -29.57 -29.32 12.00
C MET A 515 -29.49 -28.01 12.78
N SER A 516 -29.33 -26.89 12.07
CA SER A 516 -29.23 -25.57 12.68
C SER A 516 -29.63 -24.49 11.68
N PRO A 517 -30.39 -23.47 12.13
CA PRO A 517 -30.61 -22.26 11.34
C PRO A 517 -29.38 -21.35 11.28
N MET A 518 -28.40 -21.50 12.18
CA MET A 518 -27.14 -20.74 12.16
C MET A 518 -26.14 -21.37 11.18
N ARG A 519 -25.24 -20.55 10.62
CA ARG A 519 -24.23 -21.00 9.66
C ARG A 519 -22.84 -20.54 10.04
N LEU A 520 -21.85 -21.38 9.71
CA LEU A 520 -20.44 -20.98 9.77
C LEU A 520 -20.20 -19.89 8.74
N TRP A 521 -19.56 -18.80 9.17
CA TRP A 521 -19.06 -17.76 8.29
C TRP A 521 -17.56 -17.62 8.52
N THR A 522 -16.78 -18.16 7.59
CA THR A 522 -15.33 -18.28 7.69
C THR A 522 -14.64 -17.62 6.49
N THR A 523 -13.37 -17.94 6.24
CA THR A 523 -12.59 -17.47 5.10
C THR A 523 -12.98 -18.17 3.80
N ASP A 524 -12.89 -17.45 2.68
CA ASP A 524 -13.21 -17.97 1.35
C ASP A 524 -11.99 -18.03 0.42
N SER A 525 -12.03 -18.93 -0.55
CA SER A 525 -11.04 -19.02 -1.62
C SER A 525 -11.45 -18.15 -2.81
N ILE A 526 -10.59 -17.23 -3.22
CA ILE A 526 -10.77 -16.50 -4.49
C ILE A 526 -10.58 -17.50 -5.63
N SER A 527 -11.69 -17.92 -6.25
CA SER A 527 -11.68 -18.92 -7.31
C SER A 527 -11.63 -18.31 -8.72
N ASN A 528 -12.26 -17.15 -8.93
CA ASN A 528 -12.24 -16.42 -10.20
C ASN A 528 -12.23 -14.90 -9.96
N ILE A 529 -11.36 -14.20 -10.69
CA ILE A 529 -11.30 -12.74 -10.63
C ILE A 529 -12.31 -12.16 -11.64
N ASP A 530 -13.27 -11.37 -11.17
CA ASP A 530 -14.25 -10.71 -12.03
C ASP A 530 -13.59 -9.56 -12.82
N PHE A 531 -13.57 -9.71 -14.16
CA PHE A 531 -12.96 -8.73 -15.04
C PHE A 531 -13.71 -7.39 -15.08
N SER A 532 -15.03 -7.39 -14.92
CA SER A 532 -15.84 -6.17 -14.87
C SER A 532 -15.52 -5.38 -13.60
N PHE A 533 -15.36 -6.08 -12.47
CA PHE A 533 -14.90 -5.50 -11.21
C PHE A 533 -13.51 -4.88 -11.34
N LEU A 534 -12.55 -5.61 -11.94
CA LEU A 534 -11.21 -5.08 -12.18
C LEU A 534 -11.26 -3.83 -13.06
N LEU A 535 -11.96 -3.86 -14.19
CA LEU A 535 -12.09 -2.70 -15.08
C LEU A 535 -12.69 -1.49 -14.36
N ALA A 536 -13.70 -1.69 -13.52
CA ALA A 536 -14.30 -0.64 -12.72
C ALA A 536 -13.30 -0.07 -11.69
N SER A 537 -12.53 -0.93 -11.03
CA SER A 537 -11.52 -0.55 -10.03
C SER A 537 -10.36 0.26 -10.64
N PHE A 538 -10.02 0.01 -11.90
CA PHE A 538 -8.99 0.75 -12.65
C PHE A 538 -9.52 2.00 -13.40
N TYR A 539 -10.80 2.38 -13.18
CA TYR A 539 -11.38 3.59 -13.79
C TYR A 539 -10.52 4.85 -13.63
N PRO A 540 -9.96 5.18 -12.43
CA PRO A 540 -9.11 6.36 -12.27
C PRO A 540 -7.87 6.33 -13.18
N GLN A 541 -7.27 5.17 -13.38
CA GLN A 541 -6.09 4.99 -14.24
C GLN A 541 -6.44 5.19 -15.72
N PHE A 542 -7.65 4.80 -16.17
CA PHE A 542 -8.10 5.12 -17.52
C PHE A 542 -8.31 6.63 -17.73
N VAL A 543 -8.88 7.33 -16.74
CA VAL A 543 -9.00 8.80 -16.76
C VAL A 543 -7.62 9.46 -16.83
N LEU A 544 -6.67 8.97 -16.03
CA LEU A 544 -5.28 9.44 -16.04
C LEU A 544 -4.65 9.31 -17.44
N LEU A 545 -4.77 8.15 -18.09
CA LEU A 545 -4.28 7.94 -19.45
C LEU A 545 -4.97 8.87 -20.47
N PHE A 546 -6.28 9.06 -20.34
CA PHE A 546 -7.03 9.97 -21.20
C PHE A 546 -6.53 11.42 -21.09
N ILE A 547 -6.27 11.92 -19.87
CA ILE A 547 -5.72 13.26 -19.65
C ILE A 547 -4.35 13.42 -20.35
N VAL A 548 -3.49 12.41 -20.26
CA VAL A 548 -2.18 12.43 -20.94
C VAL A 548 -2.34 12.47 -22.46
N LEU A 549 -3.27 11.70 -23.02
CA LEU A 549 -3.55 11.72 -24.46
C LEU A 549 -4.07 13.09 -24.94
N VAL A 550 -4.97 13.72 -24.16
CA VAL A 550 -5.45 15.08 -24.44
C VAL A 550 -4.30 16.09 -24.37
N TYR A 551 -3.44 15.99 -23.35
CA TYR A 551 -2.25 16.84 -23.23
C TYR A 551 -1.34 16.72 -24.46
N VAL A 552 -1.07 15.49 -24.92
CA VAL A 552 -0.27 15.23 -26.12
C VAL A 552 -0.92 15.81 -27.38
N ALA A 553 -2.25 15.65 -27.53
CA ALA A 553 -2.99 16.19 -28.67
C ALA A 553 -2.96 17.73 -28.71
N LEU A 554 -3.18 18.38 -27.56
CA LEU A 554 -3.11 19.83 -27.42
C LEU A 554 -1.70 20.35 -27.72
N ARG A 555 -0.67 19.68 -27.21
CA ARG A 555 0.73 20.02 -27.48
C ARG A 555 1.05 19.90 -28.97
N LYS A 556 0.57 18.87 -29.65
CA LYS A 556 0.71 18.73 -31.11
C LYS A 556 0.01 19.83 -31.88
N LEU A 557 -1.20 20.20 -31.46
CA LEU A 557 -1.93 21.30 -32.07
C LEU A 557 -1.17 22.62 -31.89
N TYR A 558 -0.64 22.87 -30.69
CA TYR A 558 0.17 24.06 -30.39
C TYR A 558 1.40 24.16 -31.31
N HIS A 559 2.18 23.09 -31.47
CA HIS A 559 3.36 23.11 -32.36
C HIS A 559 3.01 23.25 -33.85
N ARG A 560 1.81 22.81 -34.27
CA ARG A 560 1.32 23.05 -35.63
C ARG A 560 0.94 24.51 -35.87
N VAL A 561 0.36 25.17 -34.88
CA VAL A 561 -0.05 26.59 -34.96
C VAL A 561 1.15 27.53 -34.78
N PHE A 562 2.09 27.17 -33.91
CA PHE A 562 3.30 27.93 -33.60
C PHE A 562 4.57 27.10 -33.86
N PRO A 563 4.95 26.89 -35.14
CA PRO A 563 6.18 26.16 -35.45
C PRO A 563 7.40 26.90 -34.88
N GLU A 564 8.33 26.16 -34.25
CA GLU A 564 9.57 26.74 -33.77
C GLU A 564 10.35 27.33 -34.95
N SER A 565 10.71 28.62 -34.86
CA SER A 565 11.54 29.27 -35.87
C SER A 565 12.93 28.64 -35.88
N VAL A 566 13.22 27.79 -36.87
CA VAL A 566 14.59 27.41 -37.19
C VAL A 566 15.32 28.71 -37.50
N GLY A 567 16.23 29.13 -36.61
CA GLY A 567 16.91 30.41 -36.71
C GLY A 567 17.47 30.61 -38.11
N ALA A 568 16.93 31.61 -38.83
CA ALA A 568 17.37 32.00 -40.15
C ALA A 568 18.85 32.42 -40.10
N GLY A 569 19.73 31.48 -40.45
CA GLY A 569 21.17 31.65 -40.52
C GLY A 569 21.70 31.67 -41.96
N THR A 570 20.96 32.26 -42.90
CA THR A 570 21.45 32.54 -44.25
C THR A 570 21.07 33.96 -44.65
N SER A 571 21.77 34.92 -44.07
CA SER A 571 21.84 36.27 -44.63
C SER A 571 23.30 36.75 -44.64
N GLY A 572 23.90 36.74 -45.83
CA GLY A 572 24.92 37.70 -46.24
C GLY A 572 26.40 37.32 -46.09
N LYS A 573 26.98 36.67 -47.13
CA LYS A 573 27.99 37.25 -48.05
C LYS A 573 28.83 36.15 -48.73
N SER A 574 28.69 36.09 -50.06
CA SER A 574 29.66 35.70 -51.09
C SER A 574 30.90 34.87 -50.69
N SER A 575 30.96 33.63 -51.19
CA SER A 575 32.10 33.13 -51.97
C SER A 575 31.58 32.10 -52.97
N ALA A 576 31.68 32.45 -54.26
CA ALA A 576 31.56 31.50 -55.36
C ALA A 576 32.76 30.52 -55.32
N ASP A 577 32.60 29.37 -55.96
CA ASP A 577 33.54 28.25 -56.06
C ASP A 577 33.65 27.30 -54.86
N ARG A 578 32.58 26.50 -54.66
CA ARG A 578 32.70 25.14 -54.12
C ARG A 578 31.79 24.16 -54.88
N SER A 579 32.32 22.97 -55.15
CA SER A 579 31.70 21.95 -56.02
C SER A 579 30.38 21.41 -55.48
N VAL A 580 29.52 20.89 -56.37
CA VAL A 580 28.17 20.36 -56.06
C VAL A 580 28.21 19.20 -55.06
N ASN A 581 29.26 18.37 -55.08
CA ASN A 581 29.48 17.31 -54.08
C ASN A 581 29.83 17.87 -52.70
N GLU A 582 30.52 19.00 -52.64
CA GLU A 582 30.81 19.70 -51.39
C GLU A 582 29.55 20.34 -50.81
N LYS A 583 28.64 20.85 -51.66
CA LYS A 583 27.31 21.35 -51.25
C LYS A 583 26.40 20.24 -50.73
N ALA A 584 26.39 19.06 -51.36
CA ALA A 584 25.62 17.91 -50.87
C ALA A 584 26.20 17.35 -49.57
N ALA A 585 27.53 17.24 -49.48
CA ALA A 585 28.22 16.84 -48.26
C ALA A 585 28.10 17.90 -47.15
N LEU A 586 28.13 19.20 -47.44
CA LEU A 586 27.87 20.29 -46.49
C LEU A 586 26.39 20.46 -46.14
N ALA A 587 25.46 20.05 -47.00
CA ALA A 587 24.04 20.00 -46.68
C ALA A 587 23.73 18.82 -45.74
N GLN A 588 24.37 17.66 -45.95
CA GLN A 588 24.25 16.50 -45.07
C GLN A 588 25.03 16.69 -43.75
N LYS A 589 26.21 17.33 -43.81
CA LYS A 589 27.06 17.70 -42.66
C LYS A 589 26.65 19.01 -41.98
N GLY A 590 25.77 19.79 -42.61
CA GLY A 590 25.19 21.02 -42.07
C GLY A 590 23.95 20.77 -41.22
N ASN A 591 23.31 19.60 -41.40
CA ASN A 591 22.18 19.18 -40.57
C ASN A 591 22.58 18.47 -39.27
N LEU A 592 23.72 17.78 -39.23
CA LEU A 592 24.18 17.01 -38.07
C LEU A 592 25.39 17.66 -37.39
N THR A 593 25.39 17.69 -36.06
CA THR A 593 26.52 18.17 -35.25
C THR A 593 27.69 17.18 -35.26
N ASN A 594 28.91 17.65 -34.96
CA ASN A 594 30.09 16.78 -34.81
C ASN A 594 29.85 15.65 -33.79
N PHE A 595 29.05 15.91 -32.75
CA PHE A 595 28.61 14.92 -31.78
C PHE A 595 27.75 13.82 -32.41
N GLU A 596 26.71 14.19 -33.17
CA GLU A 596 25.80 13.25 -33.83
C GLU A 596 26.53 12.39 -34.86
N LEU A 597 27.46 13.00 -35.58
CA LEU A 597 28.23 12.33 -36.62
C LEU A 597 29.29 11.37 -36.06
N SER A 598 29.79 11.60 -34.84
CA SER A 598 30.75 10.73 -34.16
C SER A 598 30.11 9.66 -33.29
N THR A 599 28.93 9.92 -32.71
CA THR A 599 28.24 8.98 -31.81
C THR A 599 27.10 8.21 -32.47
N GLY A 600 26.60 8.69 -33.62
CA GLY A 600 25.38 8.18 -34.27
C GLY A 600 24.09 8.50 -33.52
N ALA A 601 24.15 9.24 -32.41
CA ALA A 601 22.99 9.56 -31.57
C ALA A 601 22.36 10.89 -32.00
N GLU A 602 21.27 10.81 -32.78
CA GLU A 602 20.49 11.99 -33.19
C GLU A 602 19.88 12.71 -31.98
N LEU A 603 20.25 13.98 -31.78
CA LEU A 603 19.80 14.80 -30.64
C LEU A 603 18.31 15.15 -30.73
N GLU A 604 17.76 15.13 -31.95
CA GLU A 604 16.38 15.49 -32.25
C GLU A 604 15.39 14.31 -32.12
N ALA A 605 15.88 13.08 -32.15
CA ALA A 605 15.04 11.87 -32.23
C ALA A 605 14.57 11.32 -30.86
N ARG A 606 14.93 11.96 -29.74
CA ARG A 606 14.55 11.49 -28.40
C ARG A 606 13.20 12.05 -27.96
N TYR A 607 12.19 11.17 -27.97
CA TYR A 607 10.82 11.38 -27.53
C TYR A 607 10.50 10.46 -26.36
N GLY A 608 9.36 10.62 -25.67
CA GLY A 608 8.99 9.81 -24.52
C GLY A 608 9.01 10.60 -23.21
N LEU A 609 9.25 9.91 -22.10
CA LEU A 609 9.28 10.48 -20.75
C LEU A 609 10.60 11.23 -20.52
N ILE A 610 10.66 12.45 -21.03
CA ILE A 610 11.82 13.34 -20.95
C ILE A 610 11.34 14.79 -20.96
N SER A 611 11.93 15.61 -20.12
CA SER A 611 11.64 17.04 -20.03
C SER A 611 12.10 17.74 -21.29
N ASP A 612 11.41 18.81 -21.71
CA ASP A 612 11.89 19.63 -22.84
C ASP A 612 13.28 20.22 -22.62
N TYR A 613 14.06 20.28 -23.70
CA TYR A 613 15.39 20.89 -23.73
C TYR A 613 15.75 21.36 -25.14
N LYS A 614 16.70 22.30 -25.21
CA LYS A 614 17.24 22.77 -26.50
C LYS A 614 18.24 21.75 -27.01
N ASN A 615 18.00 21.17 -28.18
CA ASN A 615 18.91 20.17 -28.76
C ASN A 615 20.26 20.79 -29.19
N TYR A 616 20.23 22.04 -29.68
CA TYR A 616 21.39 22.69 -30.29
C TYR A 616 21.62 24.11 -29.76
N VAL A 617 22.87 24.58 -29.84
CA VAL A 617 23.26 25.97 -29.62
C VAL A 617 24.05 26.44 -30.83
N PHE A 618 23.75 27.65 -31.32
CA PHE A 618 24.47 28.25 -32.43
C PHE A 618 25.54 29.20 -31.92
N PHE A 619 26.81 28.94 -32.25
CA PHE A 619 27.90 29.87 -32.02
C PHE A 619 28.48 30.31 -33.37
N LYS A 620 28.49 31.63 -33.63
CA LYS A 620 29.05 32.21 -34.87
C LYS A 620 28.53 31.55 -36.17
N GLY A 621 27.24 31.18 -36.20
CA GLY A 621 26.60 30.57 -37.38
C GLY A 621 26.81 29.06 -37.54
N LEU A 622 27.56 28.41 -36.64
CA LEU A 622 27.76 26.96 -36.64
C LEU A 622 26.85 26.28 -35.60
N LYS A 623 26.29 25.12 -35.96
CA LYS A 623 25.37 24.30 -35.13
C LYS A 623 26.17 23.36 -34.22
N PHE A 624 26.00 23.48 -32.91
CA PHE A 624 26.68 22.65 -31.92
C PHE A 624 25.69 21.93 -31.01
N ALA A 625 26.11 20.77 -30.48
CA ALA A 625 25.32 20.04 -29.50
C ALA A 625 25.24 20.85 -28.20
N SER A 626 24.02 21.09 -27.70
CA SER A 626 23.88 21.76 -26.41
C SER A 626 24.33 20.84 -25.27
N ALA A 627 24.63 21.41 -24.10
CA ALA A 627 24.97 20.63 -22.91
C ALA A 627 23.80 19.70 -22.50
N ASP A 628 22.56 20.18 -22.64
CA ASP A 628 21.35 19.37 -22.47
C ASP A 628 21.24 18.31 -23.56
N GLY A 629 21.59 18.61 -24.81
CA GLY A 629 21.56 17.65 -25.92
C GLY A 629 22.49 16.46 -25.66
N VAL A 630 23.74 16.72 -25.26
CA VAL A 630 24.71 15.66 -24.92
C VAL A 630 24.22 14.82 -23.74
N TYR A 631 23.77 15.48 -22.66
CA TYR A 631 23.32 14.79 -21.44
C TYR A 631 22.02 14.02 -21.66
N CYS A 632 21.02 14.64 -22.29
CA CYS A 632 19.74 14.04 -22.62
C CYS A 632 19.84 12.98 -23.72
N SER A 633 20.92 12.93 -24.50
CA SER A 633 21.24 11.77 -25.36
C SER A 633 21.92 10.62 -24.62
N GLY A 634 22.13 10.77 -23.31
CA GLY A 634 22.65 9.72 -22.44
C GLY A 634 24.17 9.66 -22.39
N TYR A 635 24.87 10.79 -22.59
CA TYR A 635 26.32 10.85 -22.55
C TYR A 635 26.83 11.90 -21.55
N VAL A 636 27.99 11.64 -20.97
CA VAL A 636 28.75 12.59 -20.16
C VAL A 636 30.23 12.54 -20.54
N ILE A 637 30.95 13.62 -20.27
CA ILE A 637 32.39 13.71 -20.53
C ILE A 637 33.14 13.46 -19.23
N ALA A 638 33.89 12.36 -19.18
CA ALA A 638 34.80 12.00 -18.10
C ALA A 638 36.15 12.71 -18.27
N ASN A 639 36.46 13.60 -17.32
CA ASN A 639 37.70 14.37 -17.20
C ASN A 639 38.15 15.13 -18.46
N GLY A 640 37.21 15.50 -19.33
CA GLY A 640 37.52 16.13 -20.62
C GLY A 640 38.24 15.22 -21.63
N LYS A 641 38.40 13.93 -21.32
CA LYS A 641 39.18 12.97 -22.12
C LYS A 641 38.30 11.95 -22.83
N PHE A 642 37.23 11.51 -22.18
CA PHE A 642 36.38 10.43 -22.70
C PHE A 642 34.91 10.85 -22.69
N LEU A 643 34.20 10.59 -23.77
CA LEU A 643 32.76 10.65 -23.84
C LEU A 643 32.22 9.25 -23.51
N VAL A 644 31.45 9.17 -22.44
CA VAL A 644 30.97 7.93 -21.83
C VAL A 644 29.45 7.95 -21.81
N ALA A 645 28.82 6.85 -22.20
CA ALA A 645 27.39 6.70 -22.03
C ALA A 645 27.05 6.64 -20.53
N SER A 646 26.12 7.47 -20.05
CA SER A 646 25.78 7.57 -18.63
C SER A 646 25.28 6.25 -18.04
N LYS A 647 24.54 5.47 -18.84
CA LYS A 647 24.07 4.11 -18.49
C LYS A 647 25.20 3.11 -18.25
N ASP A 648 26.36 3.30 -18.86
CA ASP A 648 27.48 2.37 -18.78
C ASP A 648 28.43 2.73 -17.63
N LEU A 649 28.28 3.90 -16.98
CA LEU A 649 29.14 4.33 -15.89
C LEU A 649 29.15 3.36 -14.69
N LEU A 650 27.99 2.81 -14.33
CA LEU A 650 27.90 1.81 -13.26
C LEU A 650 28.69 0.55 -13.63
N THR A 651 28.49 0.06 -14.84
CA THR A 651 29.21 -1.08 -15.39
C THR A 651 30.72 -0.85 -15.41
N ILE A 652 31.17 0.34 -15.85
CA ILE A 652 32.59 0.71 -15.86
C ILE A 652 33.16 0.75 -14.43
N ALA A 653 32.41 1.32 -13.47
CA ALA A 653 32.82 1.35 -12.07
C ALA A 653 32.99 -0.07 -11.50
N ILE A 654 32.08 -1.00 -11.82
CA ILE A 654 32.17 -2.41 -11.41
C ILE A 654 33.35 -3.11 -12.09
N ILE A 655 33.53 -2.97 -13.41
CA ILE A 655 34.68 -3.53 -14.14
C ILE A 655 35.99 -3.06 -13.51
N LYS A 656 36.06 -1.79 -13.09
CA LYS A 656 37.23 -1.21 -12.43
C LYS A 656 37.43 -1.73 -11.02
N ALA A 657 36.38 -1.83 -10.22
CA ALA A 657 36.43 -2.30 -8.84
C ALA A 657 36.82 -3.79 -8.76
N LEU A 658 36.17 -4.63 -9.57
CA LEU A 658 36.41 -6.07 -9.60
C LEU A 658 37.63 -6.47 -10.44
N ARG A 659 38.16 -5.55 -11.26
CA ARG A 659 39.22 -5.80 -12.25
C ARG A 659 38.88 -6.90 -13.27
N VAL A 660 37.59 -7.18 -13.47
CA VAL A 660 37.08 -8.20 -14.40
C VAL A 660 36.18 -7.55 -15.45
N ARG A 661 36.43 -7.85 -16.72
CA ARG A 661 35.58 -7.43 -17.84
C ARG A 661 34.52 -8.49 -18.10
N PHE A 662 33.34 -8.31 -17.51
CA PHE A 662 32.20 -9.21 -17.66
C PHE A 662 31.25 -8.80 -18.80
N THR A 663 31.41 -7.59 -19.37
CA THR A 663 30.64 -7.11 -20.53
C THR A 663 31.45 -6.12 -21.37
N ASN A 664 31.05 -5.94 -22.63
CA ASN A 664 31.70 -5.03 -23.56
C ASN A 664 31.09 -3.63 -23.47
N VAL A 665 31.86 -2.68 -22.94
CA VAL A 665 31.49 -1.26 -22.88
C VAL A 665 32.45 -0.46 -23.75
N TYR A 666 31.93 0.53 -24.46
CA TYR A 666 32.71 1.39 -25.35
C TYR A 666 32.66 2.86 -24.91
N VAL A 667 33.76 3.58 -25.11
CA VAL A 667 33.89 5.02 -24.83
C VAL A 667 34.53 5.71 -26.03
N TYR A 668 34.28 7.00 -26.22
CA TYR A 668 34.89 7.76 -27.32
C TYR A 668 35.93 8.73 -26.76
N ASP A 669 37.08 8.84 -27.42
CA ASP A 669 38.10 9.82 -27.04
C ASP A 669 37.65 11.23 -27.45
N VAL A 670 37.84 12.20 -26.55
CA VAL A 670 37.50 13.62 -26.74
C VAL A 670 38.78 14.38 -27.03
N ASP A 671 38.83 15.06 -28.18
CA ASP A 671 39.94 15.90 -28.59
C ASP A 671 39.49 17.36 -28.71
N GLY A 672 39.81 18.14 -27.67
CA GLY A 672 39.38 19.53 -27.52
C GLY A 672 37.87 19.67 -27.44
N SER A 673 37.25 20.13 -28.52
CA SER A 673 35.80 20.29 -28.64
C SER A 673 35.12 19.23 -29.52
N SER A 674 35.91 18.33 -30.13
CA SER A 674 35.46 17.28 -31.04
C SER A 674 35.53 15.87 -30.41
N VAL A 675 34.74 14.94 -30.92
CA VAL A 675 34.71 13.54 -30.48
C VAL A 675 35.25 12.66 -31.60
N GLN A 676 36.18 11.76 -31.28
CA GLN A 676 36.69 10.80 -32.25
C GLN A 676 35.60 9.83 -32.72
N ARG A 677 35.63 9.44 -33.99
CA ARG A 677 34.62 8.53 -34.59
C ARG A 677 34.79 7.07 -34.17
N THR A 678 35.96 6.68 -33.68
CA THR A 678 36.26 5.30 -33.30
C THR A 678 36.01 5.10 -31.81
N ALA A 679 35.07 4.21 -31.48
CA ALA A 679 34.79 3.82 -30.11
C ALA A 679 35.90 2.89 -29.58
N ARG A 680 36.37 3.14 -28.35
CA ARG A 680 37.38 2.37 -27.65
C ARG A 680 36.74 1.45 -26.62
N LEU A 681 37.10 0.17 -26.64
CA LEU A 681 36.64 -0.80 -25.66
C LEU A 681 37.25 -0.52 -24.26
N VAL A 682 36.42 -0.61 -23.22
CA VAL A 682 36.83 -0.37 -21.83
C VAL A 682 37.44 -1.62 -21.20
N TYR A 683 38.61 -1.44 -20.60
CA TYR A 683 39.31 -2.39 -19.75
C TYR A 683 39.46 -1.79 -18.34
N PRO A 684 39.78 -2.60 -17.29
CA PRO A 684 39.95 -2.11 -15.93
C PRO A 684 40.94 -0.93 -15.76
N ASN A 685 41.90 -0.83 -16.69
CA ASN A 685 42.94 0.20 -16.72
C ASN A 685 42.65 1.36 -17.69
N THR A 686 41.55 1.33 -18.45
CA THR A 686 41.24 2.36 -19.47
C THR A 686 40.91 3.72 -18.85
N LEU A 687 40.17 3.74 -17.73
CA LEU A 687 39.72 4.94 -17.03
C LEU A 687 40.25 4.95 -15.60
N ALA A 688 40.80 6.05 -15.10
CA ALA A 688 41.17 6.21 -13.69
C ALA A 688 39.94 6.49 -12.82
N TRP A 689 40.03 6.26 -11.49
CA TRP A 689 38.94 6.63 -10.57
C TRP A 689 38.67 8.14 -10.59
N GLN A 690 39.72 8.94 -10.77
CA GLN A 690 39.59 10.38 -11.00
C GLN A 690 38.74 10.66 -12.25
N ASP A 691 38.92 9.91 -13.35
CA ASP A 691 38.16 10.15 -14.57
C ASP A 691 36.65 9.94 -14.36
N LEU A 692 36.26 8.98 -13.50
CA LEU A 692 34.86 8.70 -13.16
C LEU A 692 34.25 9.71 -12.16
N LEU A 693 35.07 10.40 -11.37
CA LEU A 693 34.63 11.43 -10.42
C LEU A 693 34.56 12.82 -11.06
N PHE A 694 35.35 13.06 -12.11
CA PHE A 694 35.39 14.33 -12.83
C PHE A 694 34.46 14.33 -14.05
N LEU A 695 33.15 14.24 -13.83
CA LEU A 695 32.16 14.27 -14.90
C LEU A 695 31.76 15.71 -15.27
N ASN A 696 31.60 15.97 -16.56
CA ASN A 696 31.18 17.28 -17.08
C ASN A 696 30.42 17.14 -18.41
N ILE A 697 29.85 18.24 -18.90
CA ILE A 697 29.07 18.35 -20.14
C ILE A 697 29.43 19.67 -20.83
N ASN A 698 30.71 19.82 -21.18
CA ASN A 698 31.12 20.96 -21.98
C ASN A 698 30.44 20.89 -23.36
N VAL A 699 30.13 22.06 -23.92
CA VAL A 699 29.66 22.16 -25.30
C VAL A 699 30.74 21.55 -26.19
N LEU A 700 30.38 20.45 -26.85
CA LEU A 700 31.21 19.83 -27.87
C LEU A 700 30.99 20.61 -29.15
N ALA A 701 32.00 21.41 -29.51
CA ALA A 701 32.03 22.28 -30.68
C ALA A 701 32.69 21.58 -31.87
#